data_AF-A0AAN8IBG7-F1
#
_entry.id   AF-A0AAN8IBG7-F1
#
_cell.length_a   1.000
_cell.length_b   1.000
_cell.length_c   1.000
_cell.angle_alpha   90.00
_cell.angle_beta   90.00
_cell.angle_gamma   90.00
#
_symmetry.space_group_name_H-M   'P 1'
#
loop_
_entity.id
_entity.type
_entity.pdbx_description
1 polymer ?
#
loop_
_entity_poly.entity_id
_entity_poly.type
_entity_poly.pdbx_seq_one_letter_code
_entity_poly.pdbx_strand_id
1 'polypeptide(L)'
;MAPQLGWIGLGNMGRGMCKQLVEKGQLSEPLLIFNRTTSKAESLSKEIGHSTVASSIKDLVTKSDIVFYCLGDDASVLENVDKILEADVRGKIIVDCSTIHPDATKEEDEKITKAGAQFVAMPVFGAPAMAASGSLICVTAGPAAAVEKVKPYTTGVMGRAIIDYSDQPPSKATQMKIIGNTFILSMVTTLAEGHVIAEKSGLGTDELHKFIEVMFPGPFTAYSNRMLSGDYFNRDEPLFQVDLAKKDARHARKIASDSGCRMRIAELGDEYLAEVKAEKGDKGDLAGIYGAKRKEAGLPYDNQPGSAGSADSSNLRFTFTESPFSFAVARVDGETLFNTSGTPLVFESQYLNLRTSLPDNPNLYGLGEHTDPFRLNTTNYTRTIWNRDAYGIPPGSNLYGAHPTYIDHRGASGTHGVVLLNSNGIEVKINDTAGQYLEYNTLGGVFDFYFVAGPSPVETAQQLAEVVGLPANVPYGGLGYHNCRYGYQDVYEVAGVVHNYSEAGIPLETMWTDIDYMNDRWIMTVDPDRFPMALVRQLVDYLHQHQQKYTVMVDPATAYVPGGEYGAFNDGVEQDIFLKNSSGDLFLGVVWPGPTVFPDWFHPQSQAYWSGQFDSFFNADTGIDIDYLWIDMNEAANFCNYPCSDPFGYAEENNFPPEAPAVRNGSPIALPGFSADFQPPSSAAKLRLRRQENTASMMGLPDRDLIDPPYSIQNAAGSLSNKTIHTDIIHYNGLAEYDTHNLYGTMMSNHSRNAMLSRRPQDRTLVITRSTFLGAGQYVGHWLGDNISDWPHYRISLAQMLAFSSIFQIPMVGSDVCGFGGNTTEALCARWMMLGAFYPFYRNHNELGAISQEAYRWESVAESARIAIDIRYRMLDYFYTSFYEQTVDGTPSLNPMMFLYPEDSNTFAIDLQFFFGSSVLISPVTEENGTSVDIYLPNDIFYDWNNGFAPVQGSGKTISLEDVDFQTIPIHIRGGSILPLRSESANTTTELRKKSFQIVIAPGQDGTANGTLYLDDGLSLEQAATSYISFTWDGSTFSMSGTYDYGAGVDISTITLLGANSQPQSVRSNGADLSATYNSTTKVVNVEANIPLSGDATVSFGQVSAFTGTASSAVSSNALLLASVAASVMCLSGFW
;
A
#
# COMPACT_ATOMS: atom_id res chain seq x y z
N MET A 1 -53.36 4.88 -31.41
CA MET A 1 -53.44 4.84 -29.94
C MET A 1 -52.33 3.92 -29.46
N ALA A 2 -51.67 4.25 -28.35
CA ALA A 2 -50.71 3.35 -27.73
C ALA A 2 -51.44 2.07 -27.26
N PRO A 3 -50.83 0.88 -27.38
CA PRO A 3 -51.52 -0.38 -27.05
C PRO A 3 -51.71 -0.53 -25.54
N GLN A 4 -52.83 -1.12 -25.13
CA GLN A 4 -53.04 -1.52 -23.73
C GLN A 4 -52.19 -2.76 -23.43
N LEU A 5 -51.35 -2.69 -22.39
CA LEU A 5 -50.49 -3.80 -21.98
C LEU A 5 -51.13 -4.66 -20.89
N GLY A 6 -50.84 -5.96 -20.91
CA GLY A 6 -51.14 -6.90 -19.84
C GLY A 6 -49.95 -7.79 -19.49
N TRP A 7 -49.82 -8.19 -18.23
CA TRP A 7 -48.74 -9.04 -17.72
C TRP A 7 -49.26 -10.20 -16.86
N ILE A 8 -48.77 -11.42 -17.11
CA ILE A 8 -49.10 -12.63 -16.36
C ILE A 8 -47.83 -13.23 -15.71
N GLY A 9 -47.86 -13.42 -14.39
CA GLY A 9 -46.80 -14.09 -13.63
C GLY A 9 -45.81 -13.11 -12.99
N LEU A 10 -45.90 -12.96 -11.67
CA LEU A 10 -45.13 -11.97 -10.88
C LEU A 10 -44.06 -12.65 -10.01
N GLY A 11 -43.31 -13.57 -10.60
CA GLY A 11 -42.11 -14.15 -9.96
C GLY A 11 -40.98 -13.11 -9.80
N ASN A 12 -39.79 -13.57 -9.41
CA ASN A 12 -38.64 -12.70 -9.12
C ASN A 12 -38.26 -11.79 -10.29
N MET A 13 -38.45 -12.27 -11.53
CA MET A 13 -38.22 -11.48 -12.75
C MET A 13 -39.43 -10.60 -13.09
N GLY A 14 -40.64 -11.16 -13.07
CA GLY A 14 -41.85 -10.47 -13.52
C GLY A 14 -42.20 -9.23 -12.70
N ARG A 15 -41.93 -9.23 -11.39
CA ARG A 15 -42.14 -8.04 -10.54
C ARG A 15 -41.29 -6.83 -10.99
N GLY A 16 -40.00 -7.07 -11.26
CA GLY A 16 -39.07 -6.03 -11.72
C GLY A 16 -39.43 -5.53 -13.13
N MET A 17 -39.76 -6.44 -14.04
CA MET A 17 -40.16 -6.08 -15.41
C MET A 17 -41.45 -5.26 -15.44
N CYS A 18 -42.46 -5.61 -14.64
CA CYS A 18 -43.68 -4.81 -14.47
C CYS A 18 -43.39 -3.40 -13.95
N LYS A 19 -42.53 -3.29 -12.93
CA LYS A 19 -42.10 -1.99 -12.40
C LYS A 19 -41.48 -1.13 -13.50
N GLN A 20 -40.57 -1.68 -14.29
CA GLN A 20 -39.94 -0.92 -15.38
C GLN A 20 -40.90 -0.55 -16.51
N LEU A 21 -41.86 -1.41 -16.85
CA LEU A 21 -42.90 -1.08 -17.81
C LEU A 21 -43.72 0.13 -17.36
N VAL A 22 -44.06 0.22 -16.07
CA VAL A 22 -44.79 1.36 -15.51
C VAL A 22 -43.93 2.62 -15.49
N GLU A 23 -42.68 2.52 -15.01
CA GLU A 23 -41.81 3.68 -14.83
C GLU A 23 -41.27 4.25 -16.16
N LYS A 24 -40.91 3.37 -17.11
CA LYS A 24 -40.15 3.73 -18.31
C LYS A 24 -40.90 3.42 -19.61
N GLY A 25 -41.93 2.58 -19.58
CA GLY A 25 -42.65 2.10 -20.78
C GLY A 25 -43.63 3.10 -21.40
N GLN A 26 -43.79 4.30 -20.82
CA GLN A 26 -44.66 5.38 -21.33
C GLN A 26 -46.11 4.92 -21.62
N LEU A 27 -46.73 4.26 -20.65
CA LEU A 27 -48.06 3.65 -20.80
C LEU A 27 -49.18 4.71 -20.76
N SER A 28 -50.04 4.73 -21.78
CA SER A 28 -51.21 5.63 -21.82
C SER A 28 -52.33 5.21 -20.86
N GLU A 29 -52.42 3.91 -20.57
CA GLU A 29 -53.40 3.32 -19.66
C GLU A 29 -52.68 2.46 -18.61
N PRO A 30 -53.28 2.19 -17.43
CA PRO A 30 -52.65 1.38 -16.39
C PRO A 30 -52.25 -0.02 -16.87
N LEU A 31 -51.07 -0.51 -16.46
CA LEU A 31 -50.64 -1.88 -16.76
C LEU A 31 -51.59 -2.90 -16.10
N LEU A 32 -52.21 -3.78 -16.89
CA LEU A 32 -53.03 -4.86 -16.35
C LEU A 32 -52.12 -6.00 -15.85
N ILE A 33 -52.22 -6.39 -14.59
CA ILE A 33 -51.39 -7.46 -14.03
C ILE A 33 -52.23 -8.59 -13.46
N PHE A 34 -51.78 -9.83 -13.67
CA PHE A 34 -52.37 -11.03 -13.10
C PHE A 34 -51.30 -11.94 -12.51
N ASN A 35 -51.59 -12.51 -11.35
CA ASN A 35 -50.78 -13.56 -10.75
C ASN A 35 -51.68 -14.59 -10.06
N ARG A 36 -51.30 -15.88 -10.12
CA ARG A 36 -52.04 -16.98 -9.49
C ARG A 36 -52.34 -16.72 -8.00
N THR A 37 -51.39 -16.12 -7.30
CA THR A 37 -51.59 -15.64 -5.93
C THR A 37 -51.97 -14.16 -5.99
N THR A 38 -53.26 -13.86 -5.81
CA THR A 38 -53.83 -12.51 -5.96
C THR A 38 -53.14 -11.47 -5.08
N SER A 39 -52.80 -11.82 -3.84
CA SER A 39 -52.12 -10.90 -2.92
C SER A 39 -50.76 -10.41 -3.43
N LYS A 40 -50.05 -11.19 -4.26
CA LYS A 40 -48.80 -10.73 -4.90
C LYS A 40 -49.06 -9.65 -5.95
N ALA A 41 -50.16 -9.77 -6.71
CA ALA A 41 -50.55 -8.76 -7.69
C ALA A 41 -51.08 -7.49 -7.02
N GLU A 42 -51.88 -7.62 -5.96
CA GLU A 42 -52.35 -6.48 -5.17
C GLU A 42 -51.20 -5.73 -4.51
N SER A 43 -50.25 -6.46 -3.92
CA SER A 43 -49.05 -5.87 -3.31
C SER A 43 -48.22 -5.10 -4.32
N LEU A 44 -47.92 -5.71 -5.48
CA LEU A 44 -47.14 -5.05 -6.52
C LEU A 44 -47.87 -3.84 -7.11
N SER A 45 -49.18 -3.95 -7.37
CA SER A 45 -49.97 -2.85 -7.93
C SER A 45 -49.96 -1.62 -7.02
N LYS A 46 -50.00 -1.86 -5.70
CA LYS A 46 -49.86 -0.79 -4.69
C LYS A 46 -48.47 -0.16 -4.69
N GLU A 47 -47.43 -0.96 -4.94
CA GLU A 47 -46.03 -0.50 -4.97
C GLU A 47 -45.71 0.35 -6.19
N ILE A 48 -46.02 -0.14 -7.41
CA ILE A 48 -45.54 0.48 -8.65
C ILE A 48 -46.45 1.59 -9.18
N GLY A 49 -47.65 1.75 -8.62
CA GLY A 49 -48.64 2.70 -9.16
C GLY A 49 -49.06 2.35 -10.60
N HIS A 50 -49.86 3.22 -11.24
CA HIS A 50 -50.31 3.14 -12.65
C HIS A 50 -50.51 1.72 -13.23
N SER A 51 -51.17 0.86 -12.45
CA SER A 51 -51.43 -0.55 -12.76
C SER A 51 -52.79 -0.97 -12.20
N THR A 52 -53.35 -2.06 -12.71
CA THR A 52 -54.64 -2.60 -12.24
C THR A 52 -54.61 -4.12 -12.22
N VAL A 53 -55.09 -4.71 -11.13
CA VAL A 53 -55.15 -6.17 -10.96
C VAL A 53 -56.34 -6.73 -11.73
N ALA A 54 -56.09 -7.63 -12.68
CA ALA A 54 -57.15 -8.32 -13.41
C ALA A 54 -57.74 -9.47 -12.59
N SER A 55 -59.04 -9.71 -12.75
CA SER A 55 -59.77 -10.75 -12.01
C SER A 55 -59.46 -12.18 -12.48
N SER A 56 -59.01 -12.33 -13.73
CA SER A 56 -58.61 -13.59 -14.36
C SER A 56 -57.71 -13.31 -15.56
N ILE A 57 -57.03 -14.34 -16.08
CA ILE A 57 -56.27 -14.26 -17.34
C ILE A 57 -57.17 -13.83 -18.51
N LYS A 58 -58.37 -14.41 -18.59
CA LYS A 58 -59.36 -14.07 -19.63
C LYS A 58 -59.76 -12.58 -19.59
N ASP A 59 -59.98 -12.05 -18.38
CA ASP A 59 -60.29 -10.63 -18.17
C ASP A 59 -59.14 -9.72 -18.62
N LEU A 60 -57.89 -10.08 -18.28
CA LEU A 60 -56.68 -9.37 -18.71
C LEU A 60 -56.56 -9.37 -20.24
N VAL A 61 -56.61 -10.55 -20.87
CA VAL A 61 -56.43 -10.71 -22.33
C VAL A 61 -57.51 -9.98 -23.12
N THR A 62 -58.76 -9.98 -22.62
CA THR A 62 -59.87 -9.27 -23.28
C THR A 62 -59.59 -7.77 -23.39
N LYS A 63 -58.95 -7.19 -22.36
CA LYS A 63 -58.68 -5.75 -22.26
C LYS A 63 -57.34 -5.33 -22.86
N SER A 64 -56.37 -6.23 -23.03
CA SER A 64 -55.03 -5.92 -23.54
C SER A 64 -54.88 -6.10 -25.05
N ASP A 65 -54.03 -5.29 -25.68
CA ASP A 65 -53.58 -5.43 -27.07
C ASP A 65 -52.27 -6.25 -27.17
N ILE A 66 -51.39 -6.11 -26.17
CA ILE A 66 -50.16 -6.88 -26.02
C ILE A 66 -50.13 -7.53 -24.63
N VAL A 67 -49.91 -8.84 -24.57
CA VAL A 67 -49.88 -9.62 -23.32
C VAL A 67 -48.51 -10.26 -23.15
N PHE A 68 -47.81 -9.87 -22.09
CA PHE A 68 -46.54 -10.46 -21.67
C PHE A 68 -46.77 -11.52 -20.58
N TYR A 69 -45.94 -12.54 -20.53
CA TYR A 69 -45.89 -13.45 -19.38
C TYR A 69 -44.49 -13.97 -19.07
N CYS A 70 -44.25 -14.31 -17.81
CA CYS A 70 -43.00 -14.93 -17.36
C CYS A 70 -43.29 -15.98 -16.28
N LEU A 71 -43.16 -17.26 -16.63
CA LEU A 71 -43.59 -18.40 -15.84
C LEU A 71 -42.45 -19.41 -15.63
N GLY A 72 -42.60 -20.25 -14.60
CA GLY A 72 -41.48 -21.03 -14.04
C GLY A 72 -41.06 -22.25 -14.86
N ASP A 73 -41.99 -22.88 -15.57
CA ASP A 73 -41.76 -24.13 -16.29
C ASP A 73 -42.69 -24.30 -17.51
N ASP A 74 -42.34 -25.24 -18.37
CA ASP A 74 -43.00 -25.55 -19.64
C ASP A 74 -44.50 -25.88 -19.45
N ALA A 75 -44.85 -26.64 -18.41
CA ALA A 75 -46.22 -27.03 -18.15
C ALA A 75 -47.09 -25.84 -17.71
N SER A 76 -46.55 -24.99 -16.82
CA SER A 76 -47.19 -23.76 -16.39
C SER A 76 -47.40 -22.82 -17.56
N VAL A 77 -46.41 -22.71 -18.46
CA VAL A 77 -46.53 -21.91 -19.68
C VAL A 77 -47.68 -22.41 -20.56
N LEU A 78 -47.69 -23.68 -20.93
CA LEU A 78 -48.72 -24.25 -21.81
C LEU A 78 -50.12 -24.17 -21.19
N GLU A 79 -50.27 -24.40 -19.88
CA GLU A 79 -51.55 -24.23 -19.16
C GLU A 79 -52.05 -22.79 -19.21
N ASN A 80 -51.16 -21.80 -19.07
CA ASN A 80 -51.53 -20.39 -19.12
C ASN A 80 -51.83 -19.94 -20.55
N VAL A 81 -51.15 -20.49 -21.56
CA VAL A 81 -51.51 -20.28 -22.96
C VAL A 81 -52.91 -20.80 -23.25
N ASP A 82 -53.28 -21.99 -22.79
CA ASP A 82 -54.65 -22.50 -22.95
C ASP A 82 -55.69 -21.56 -22.31
N LYS A 83 -55.38 -20.97 -21.13
CA LYS A 83 -56.23 -19.95 -20.48
C LYS A 83 -56.28 -18.62 -21.22
N ILE A 84 -55.17 -18.19 -21.83
CA ILE A 84 -55.13 -16.99 -22.69
C ILE A 84 -56.09 -17.17 -23.87
N LEU A 85 -56.14 -18.37 -24.44
CA LEU A 85 -56.98 -18.73 -25.58
C LEU A 85 -58.47 -18.90 -25.25
N GLU A 86 -58.87 -18.83 -23.97
CA GLU A 86 -60.29 -18.74 -23.58
C GLU A 86 -60.91 -17.36 -23.88
N ALA A 87 -60.09 -16.35 -24.22
CA ALA A 87 -60.48 -15.03 -24.72
C ALA A 87 -60.34 -14.93 -26.25
N ASP A 88 -60.95 -13.92 -26.87
CA ASP A 88 -60.70 -13.64 -28.30
C ASP A 88 -59.34 -12.95 -28.46
N VAL A 89 -58.38 -13.68 -29.02
CA VAL A 89 -57.00 -13.22 -29.20
C VAL A 89 -56.70 -12.66 -30.59
N ARG A 90 -57.68 -12.67 -31.50
CA ARG A 90 -57.48 -12.25 -32.90
C ARG A 90 -56.95 -10.82 -32.98
N GLY A 91 -55.81 -10.65 -33.66
CA GLY A 91 -55.15 -9.36 -33.84
C GLY A 91 -54.32 -8.85 -32.65
N LYS A 92 -54.24 -9.61 -31.55
CA LYS A 92 -53.39 -9.28 -30.38
C LYS A 92 -51.97 -9.83 -30.54
N ILE A 93 -51.03 -9.33 -29.72
CA ILE A 93 -49.66 -9.85 -29.64
C ILE A 93 -49.44 -10.51 -28.29
N ILE A 94 -48.95 -11.74 -28.30
CA ILE A 94 -48.66 -12.53 -27.11
C ILE A 94 -47.14 -12.71 -27.01
N VAL A 95 -46.55 -12.39 -25.85
CA VAL A 95 -45.10 -12.33 -25.65
C VAL A 95 -44.67 -13.23 -24.48
N ASP A 96 -43.87 -14.27 -24.77
CA ASP A 96 -43.32 -15.16 -23.75
C ASP A 96 -41.94 -14.70 -23.28
N CYS A 97 -41.81 -14.31 -22.02
CA CYS A 97 -40.54 -13.96 -21.37
C CYS A 97 -39.93 -15.11 -20.56
N SER A 98 -40.52 -16.31 -20.62
CA SER A 98 -40.15 -17.46 -19.80
C SER A 98 -38.90 -18.16 -20.33
N THR A 99 -38.29 -18.99 -19.49
CA THR A 99 -37.23 -19.92 -19.92
C THR A 99 -37.81 -21.33 -19.99
N ILE A 100 -38.03 -21.84 -21.20
CA ILE A 100 -38.65 -23.15 -21.48
C ILE A 100 -37.93 -23.87 -22.62
N HIS A 101 -38.25 -25.14 -22.85
CA HIS A 101 -37.68 -25.89 -23.96
C HIS A 101 -38.12 -25.33 -25.32
N PRO A 102 -37.25 -25.28 -26.35
CA PRO A 102 -37.62 -24.82 -27.70
C PRO A 102 -38.83 -25.53 -28.32
N ASP A 103 -39.08 -26.79 -27.95
CA ASP A 103 -40.26 -27.53 -28.43
C ASP A 103 -41.57 -27.05 -27.78
N ALA A 104 -41.54 -26.65 -26.50
CA ALA A 104 -42.70 -26.03 -25.86
C ALA A 104 -43.01 -24.68 -26.54
N THR A 105 -41.98 -23.88 -26.85
CA THR A 105 -42.15 -22.64 -27.60
C THR A 105 -42.77 -22.84 -28.99
N LYS A 106 -42.46 -23.95 -29.68
CA LYS A 106 -43.11 -24.29 -30.96
C LYS A 106 -44.60 -24.59 -30.76
N GLU A 107 -44.95 -25.33 -29.71
CA GLU A 107 -46.35 -25.62 -29.39
C GLU A 107 -47.14 -24.35 -29.07
N GLU A 108 -46.54 -23.41 -28.33
CA GLU A 108 -47.14 -22.10 -28.06
C GLU A 108 -47.38 -21.30 -29.35
N ASP A 109 -46.35 -21.19 -30.19
CA ASP A 109 -46.43 -20.49 -31.48
C ASP A 109 -47.57 -21.06 -32.34
N GLU A 110 -47.65 -22.39 -32.46
CA GLU A 110 -48.71 -23.06 -33.21
C GLU A 110 -50.11 -22.79 -32.62
N LYS A 111 -50.29 -22.90 -31.30
CA LYS A 111 -51.58 -22.67 -30.64
C LYS A 111 -52.04 -21.21 -30.79
N ILE A 112 -51.15 -20.26 -30.53
CA ILE A 112 -51.43 -18.82 -30.51
C ILE A 112 -51.70 -18.30 -31.93
N THR A 113 -50.88 -18.69 -32.90
CA THR A 113 -51.05 -18.24 -34.29
C THR A 113 -52.29 -18.87 -34.94
N LYS A 114 -52.61 -20.13 -34.64
CA LYS A 114 -53.85 -20.79 -35.11
C LYS A 114 -55.12 -20.10 -34.58
N ALA A 115 -55.06 -19.51 -33.39
CA ALA A 115 -56.15 -18.72 -32.82
C ALA A 115 -56.23 -17.29 -33.39
N GLY A 116 -55.29 -16.89 -34.26
CA GLY A 116 -55.29 -15.62 -34.99
C GLY A 116 -54.57 -14.46 -34.29
N ALA A 117 -53.77 -14.74 -33.26
CA ALA A 117 -52.86 -13.78 -32.63
C ALA A 117 -51.45 -13.85 -33.25
N GLN A 118 -50.62 -12.84 -32.99
CA GLN A 118 -49.18 -12.89 -33.29
C GLN A 118 -48.41 -13.31 -32.04
N PHE A 119 -47.37 -14.14 -32.20
CA PHE A 119 -46.54 -14.61 -31.10
C PHE A 119 -45.11 -14.09 -31.21
N VAL A 120 -44.53 -13.69 -30.07
CA VAL A 120 -43.12 -13.30 -29.94
C VAL A 120 -42.52 -14.02 -28.75
N ALA A 121 -41.48 -14.83 -28.96
CA ALA A 121 -40.66 -15.32 -27.86
C ALA A 121 -39.66 -14.21 -27.48
N MET A 122 -39.58 -13.89 -26.19
CA MET A 122 -38.71 -12.86 -25.62
C MET A 122 -38.08 -13.27 -24.28
N PRO A 123 -37.40 -14.43 -24.17
CA PRO A 123 -36.65 -14.75 -22.97
C PRO A 123 -35.58 -13.68 -22.66
N VAL A 124 -35.22 -13.56 -21.38
CA VAL A 124 -34.30 -12.52 -20.90
C VAL A 124 -33.05 -13.09 -20.23
N PHE A 125 -31.90 -12.44 -20.39
CA PHE A 125 -30.70 -12.67 -19.57
C PHE A 125 -30.55 -11.60 -18.50
N GLY A 126 -30.21 -12.03 -17.28
CA GLY A 126 -29.92 -11.17 -16.13
C GLY A 126 -30.52 -11.72 -14.84
N ALA A 127 -30.04 -11.19 -13.72
CA ALA A 127 -30.53 -11.52 -12.39
C ALA A 127 -31.78 -10.68 -12.03
N PRO A 128 -32.52 -11.02 -10.95
CA PRO A 128 -33.68 -10.22 -10.50
C PRO A 128 -33.39 -8.74 -10.28
N ALA A 129 -32.19 -8.38 -9.80
CA ALA A 129 -31.76 -6.98 -9.65
C ALA A 129 -31.63 -6.25 -11.00
N MET A 130 -31.27 -6.96 -12.08
CA MET A 130 -31.22 -6.40 -13.42
C MET A 130 -32.64 -6.16 -13.98
N ALA A 131 -33.59 -7.04 -13.65
CA ALA A 131 -34.99 -6.82 -13.95
C ALA A 131 -35.52 -5.57 -13.23
N ALA A 132 -35.17 -5.38 -11.96
CA ALA A 132 -35.58 -4.24 -11.14
C ALA A 132 -34.90 -2.91 -11.50
N SER A 133 -33.84 -2.92 -12.32
CA SER A 133 -33.16 -1.72 -12.81
C SER A 133 -33.41 -1.43 -14.29
N GLY A 134 -34.03 -2.36 -15.02
CA GLY A 134 -34.24 -2.26 -16.47
C GLY A 134 -32.98 -2.50 -17.29
N SER A 135 -32.10 -3.38 -16.81
CA SER A 135 -30.77 -3.64 -17.40
C SER A 135 -30.62 -5.05 -17.98
N LEU A 136 -31.72 -5.81 -18.15
CA LEU A 136 -31.74 -7.12 -18.79
C LEU A 136 -31.27 -7.09 -20.26
N ILE A 137 -30.99 -8.27 -20.82
CA ILE A 137 -30.84 -8.45 -22.27
C ILE A 137 -32.05 -9.23 -22.77
N CYS A 138 -32.86 -8.63 -23.64
CA CYS A 138 -34.05 -9.26 -24.21
C CYS A 138 -33.68 -10.02 -25.49
N VAL A 139 -34.16 -11.24 -25.68
CA VAL A 139 -33.89 -12.03 -26.90
C VAL A 139 -35.19 -12.21 -27.68
N THR A 140 -35.42 -11.43 -28.73
CA THR A 140 -36.72 -11.42 -29.44
C THR A 140 -36.70 -12.32 -30.68
N ALA A 141 -37.70 -13.18 -30.86
CA ALA A 141 -37.93 -13.95 -32.09
C ALA A 141 -39.43 -14.05 -32.42
N GLY A 142 -39.76 -14.02 -33.71
CA GLY A 142 -41.13 -14.03 -34.23
C GLY A 142 -41.28 -13.11 -35.45
N PRO A 143 -42.50 -12.91 -35.98
CA PRO A 143 -42.72 -12.05 -37.15
C PRO A 143 -42.19 -10.63 -36.90
N ALA A 144 -41.36 -10.10 -37.80
CA ALA A 144 -40.70 -8.79 -37.61
C ALA A 144 -41.69 -7.67 -37.27
N ALA A 145 -42.85 -7.65 -37.93
CA ALA A 145 -43.90 -6.66 -37.66
C ALA A 145 -44.49 -6.74 -36.23
N ALA A 146 -44.46 -7.91 -35.60
CA ALA A 146 -44.85 -8.08 -34.20
C ALA A 146 -43.69 -7.70 -33.26
N VAL A 147 -42.46 -8.12 -33.58
CA VAL A 147 -41.26 -7.77 -32.80
C VAL A 147 -41.07 -6.25 -32.74
N GLU A 148 -41.23 -5.53 -33.85
CA GLU A 148 -41.16 -4.06 -33.90
C GLU A 148 -42.16 -3.37 -32.95
N LYS A 149 -43.31 -3.98 -32.70
CA LYS A 149 -44.30 -3.46 -31.74
C LYS A 149 -43.96 -3.78 -30.28
N VAL A 150 -43.10 -4.77 -30.06
CA VAL A 150 -42.61 -5.16 -28.72
C VAL A 150 -41.34 -4.38 -28.34
N LYS A 151 -40.48 -4.03 -29.32
CA LYS A 151 -39.22 -3.32 -29.12
C LYS A 151 -39.30 -2.07 -28.21
N PRO A 152 -40.33 -1.20 -28.29
CA PRO A 152 -40.45 -0.04 -27.40
C PRO A 152 -40.45 -0.38 -25.90
N TYR A 153 -40.78 -1.61 -25.53
CA TYR A 153 -40.84 -2.07 -24.14
C TYR A 153 -39.57 -2.82 -23.70
N THR A 154 -38.56 -2.91 -24.56
CA THR A 154 -37.32 -3.67 -24.30
C THR A 154 -36.16 -2.75 -23.94
N THR A 155 -35.33 -2.33 -24.90
CA THR A 155 -34.17 -1.44 -24.65
C THR A 155 -34.60 -0.09 -24.07
N GLY A 156 -33.97 0.31 -22.97
CA GLY A 156 -34.29 1.54 -22.23
C GLY A 156 -35.48 1.39 -21.26
N VAL A 157 -36.17 0.25 -21.26
CA VAL A 157 -37.32 -0.05 -20.40
C VAL A 157 -37.02 -1.28 -19.54
N MET A 158 -37.28 -2.49 -20.06
CA MET A 158 -37.01 -3.74 -19.35
C MET A 158 -35.55 -4.20 -19.48
N GLY A 159 -34.84 -3.75 -20.51
CA GLY A 159 -33.46 -4.15 -20.78
C GLY A 159 -32.57 -3.02 -21.26
N ARG A 160 -31.26 -3.28 -21.24
CA ARG A 160 -30.24 -2.38 -21.82
C ARG A 160 -29.86 -2.75 -23.25
N ALA A 161 -30.20 -3.95 -23.70
CA ALA A 161 -29.86 -4.45 -25.03
C ALA A 161 -30.88 -5.49 -25.52
N ILE A 162 -30.90 -5.71 -26.84
CA ILE A 162 -31.72 -6.74 -27.50
C ILE A 162 -30.80 -7.63 -28.35
N ILE A 163 -31.01 -8.94 -28.29
CA ILE A 163 -30.54 -9.89 -29.28
C ILE A 163 -31.72 -10.20 -30.21
N ASP A 164 -31.65 -9.70 -31.43
CA ASP A 164 -32.79 -9.67 -32.35
C ASP A 164 -32.76 -10.83 -33.36
N TYR A 165 -33.73 -11.72 -33.27
CA TYR A 165 -34.02 -12.81 -34.19
C TYR A 165 -35.36 -12.59 -34.92
N SER A 166 -35.70 -11.34 -35.24
CA SER A 166 -36.87 -11.01 -36.07
C SER A 166 -36.92 -11.87 -37.35
N ASP A 167 -38.13 -12.31 -37.71
CA ASP A 167 -38.43 -13.26 -38.79
C ASP A 167 -37.81 -14.66 -38.67
N GLN A 168 -37.20 -14.99 -37.54
CA GLN A 168 -36.82 -16.37 -37.21
C GLN A 168 -37.92 -17.06 -36.39
N PRO A 169 -37.96 -18.42 -36.39
CA PRO A 169 -38.89 -19.16 -35.55
C PRO A 169 -38.73 -18.77 -34.07
N PRO A 170 -39.83 -18.52 -33.31
CA PRO A 170 -39.77 -18.14 -31.90
C PRO A 170 -38.89 -19.05 -31.03
N SER A 171 -38.88 -20.35 -31.32
CA SER A 171 -38.02 -21.35 -30.67
C SER A 171 -36.51 -21.05 -30.74
N LYS A 172 -36.03 -20.19 -31.63
CA LYS A 172 -34.63 -19.76 -31.69
C LYS A 172 -34.22 -18.88 -30.52
N ALA A 173 -35.13 -18.02 -30.04
CA ALA A 173 -34.86 -17.20 -28.87
C ALA A 173 -34.72 -18.05 -27.59
N THR A 174 -35.63 -19.02 -27.38
CA THR A 174 -35.53 -19.93 -26.24
C THR A 174 -34.36 -20.91 -26.36
N GLN A 175 -34.00 -21.33 -27.59
CA GLN A 175 -32.77 -22.09 -27.83
C GLN A 175 -31.52 -21.30 -27.41
N MET A 176 -31.42 -20.02 -27.81
CA MET A 176 -30.32 -19.13 -27.41
C MET A 176 -30.28 -18.94 -25.89
N LYS A 177 -31.45 -18.76 -25.25
CA LYS A 177 -31.56 -18.61 -23.80
C LYS A 177 -31.00 -19.81 -23.05
N ILE A 178 -31.44 -21.02 -23.42
CA ILE A 178 -30.99 -22.25 -22.76
C ILE A 178 -29.48 -22.44 -22.94
N ILE A 179 -28.97 -22.25 -24.17
CA ILE A 179 -27.52 -22.32 -24.43
C ILE A 179 -26.76 -21.29 -23.58
N GLY A 180 -27.20 -20.04 -23.54
CA GLY A 180 -26.53 -18.99 -22.75
C GLY A 180 -26.51 -19.28 -21.25
N ASN A 181 -27.59 -19.84 -20.68
CA ASN A 181 -27.62 -20.21 -19.26
C ASN A 181 -26.59 -21.31 -18.91
N THR A 182 -26.17 -22.14 -19.88
CA THR A 182 -25.10 -23.12 -19.64
C THR A 182 -23.74 -22.51 -19.37
N PHE A 183 -23.47 -21.29 -19.87
CA PHE A 183 -22.23 -20.57 -19.55
C PHE A 183 -22.18 -20.21 -18.06
N ILE A 184 -23.30 -19.78 -17.49
CA ILE A 184 -23.41 -19.45 -16.07
C ILE A 184 -23.28 -20.71 -15.21
N LEU A 185 -24.00 -21.79 -15.56
CA LEU A 185 -23.89 -23.07 -14.84
C LEU A 185 -22.45 -23.61 -14.87
N SER A 186 -21.80 -23.55 -16.03
CA SER A 186 -20.42 -24.02 -16.18
C SER A 186 -19.44 -23.16 -15.39
N MET A 187 -19.57 -21.83 -15.47
CA MET A 187 -18.75 -20.89 -14.71
C MET A 187 -18.85 -21.13 -13.20
N VAL A 188 -20.07 -21.24 -12.66
CA VAL A 188 -20.29 -21.52 -11.23
C VAL A 188 -19.68 -22.85 -10.82
N THR A 189 -19.81 -23.87 -11.66
CA THR A 189 -19.20 -25.19 -11.41
C THR A 189 -17.68 -25.09 -11.35
N THR A 190 -17.05 -24.42 -12.31
CA THR A 190 -15.59 -24.23 -12.35
C THR A 190 -15.09 -23.41 -11.16
N LEU A 191 -15.78 -22.32 -10.79
CA LEU A 191 -15.42 -21.50 -9.64
C LEU A 191 -15.51 -22.28 -8.33
N ALA A 192 -16.54 -23.10 -8.17
CA ALA A 192 -16.70 -23.96 -7.00
C ALA A 192 -15.53 -24.95 -6.86
N GLU A 193 -15.12 -25.59 -7.97
CA GLU A 193 -13.97 -26.50 -7.96
C GLU A 193 -12.66 -25.77 -7.66
N GLY A 194 -12.45 -24.59 -8.25
CA GLY A 194 -11.30 -23.72 -8.01
C GLY A 194 -11.15 -23.32 -6.55
N HIS A 195 -12.22 -22.80 -5.94
CA HIS A 195 -12.17 -22.37 -4.53
C HIS A 195 -11.94 -23.53 -3.57
N VAL A 196 -12.58 -24.68 -3.81
CA VAL A 196 -12.38 -25.86 -2.97
C VAL A 196 -10.95 -26.39 -3.08
N ILE A 197 -10.33 -26.38 -4.27
CA ILE A 197 -8.93 -26.81 -4.39
C ILE A 197 -7.96 -25.80 -3.75
N ALA A 198 -8.20 -24.49 -3.90
CA ALA A 198 -7.37 -23.45 -3.28
C ALA A 198 -7.39 -23.51 -1.75
N GLU A 199 -8.55 -23.76 -1.15
CA GLU A 199 -8.68 -24.00 0.29
C GLU A 199 -7.93 -25.28 0.72
N LYS A 200 -8.12 -26.37 -0.02
CA LYS A 200 -7.52 -27.68 0.31
C LYS A 200 -6.01 -27.74 0.10
N SER A 201 -5.48 -26.97 -0.85
CA SER A 201 -4.05 -26.94 -1.15
C SER A 201 -3.25 -26.01 -0.24
N GLY A 202 -3.92 -25.20 0.58
CA GLY A 202 -3.29 -24.17 1.42
C GLY A 202 -2.96 -22.88 0.69
N LEU A 203 -3.42 -22.69 -0.56
CA LEU A 203 -3.29 -21.43 -1.30
C LEU A 203 -4.18 -20.33 -0.69
N GLY A 204 -5.32 -20.72 -0.12
CA GLY A 204 -6.32 -19.80 0.42
C GLY A 204 -7.31 -19.35 -0.66
N THR A 205 -8.59 -19.27 -0.28
CA THR A 205 -9.66 -18.84 -1.21
C THR A 205 -9.53 -17.38 -1.62
N ASP A 206 -8.91 -16.56 -0.78
CA ASP A 206 -8.77 -15.12 -1.00
C ASP A 206 -7.74 -14.82 -2.09
N GLU A 207 -6.64 -15.59 -2.14
CA GLU A 207 -5.64 -15.46 -3.21
C GLU A 207 -6.21 -15.88 -4.57
N LEU A 208 -6.97 -16.98 -4.61
CA LEU A 208 -7.68 -17.35 -5.83
C LEU A 208 -8.77 -16.32 -6.19
N HIS A 209 -9.45 -15.73 -5.20
CA HIS A 209 -10.43 -14.68 -5.43
C HIS A 209 -9.81 -13.46 -6.11
N LYS A 210 -8.69 -12.96 -5.58
CA LYS A 210 -7.91 -11.86 -6.18
C LYS A 210 -7.51 -12.19 -7.62
N PHE A 211 -7.02 -13.41 -7.87
CA PHE A 211 -6.71 -13.87 -9.22
C PHE A 211 -7.95 -13.85 -10.15
N ILE A 212 -9.10 -14.36 -9.68
CA ILE A 212 -10.35 -14.34 -10.45
C ILE A 212 -10.79 -12.91 -10.73
N GLU A 213 -10.67 -12.02 -9.75
CA GLU A 213 -11.07 -10.62 -9.88
C GLU A 213 -10.26 -9.88 -10.95
N VAL A 214 -8.93 -10.07 -10.94
CA VAL A 214 -8.01 -9.46 -11.90
C VAL A 214 -8.17 -10.06 -13.30
N MET A 215 -8.20 -11.40 -13.40
CA MET A 215 -8.17 -12.09 -14.69
C MET A 215 -9.53 -12.23 -15.35
N PHE A 216 -10.60 -12.35 -14.55
CA PHE A 216 -11.95 -12.65 -15.01
C PHE A 216 -12.99 -11.75 -14.30
N PRO A 217 -12.98 -10.43 -14.56
CA PRO A 217 -13.90 -9.50 -13.91
C PRO A 217 -15.38 -9.77 -14.27
N GLY A 218 -16.28 -9.09 -13.55
CA GLY A 218 -17.71 -9.14 -13.85
C GLY A 218 -18.40 -10.40 -13.29
N PRO A 219 -19.10 -11.22 -14.10
CA PRO A 219 -19.88 -12.35 -13.58
C PRO A 219 -19.06 -13.38 -12.79
N PHE A 220 -17.80 -13.61 -13.15
CA PHE A 220 -16.92 -14.55 -12.45
C PHE A 220 -16.62 -14.05 -11.03
N THR A 221 -16.14 -12.81 -10.89
CA THR A 221 -15.94 -12.15 -9.59
C THR A 221 -17.23 -12.10 -8.77
N ALA A 222 -18.36 -11.75 -9.39
CA ALA A 222 -19.64 -11.65 -8.68
C ALA A 222 -20.08 -12.99 -8.06
N TYR A 223 -19.95 -14.10 -8.80
CA TYR A 223 -20.25 -15.42 -8.24
C TYR A 223 -19.19 -15.90 -7.25
N SER A 224 -17.91 -15.58 -7.48
CA SER A 224 -16.81 -15.82 -6.54
C SER A 224 -17.10 -15.16 -5.18
N ASN A 225 -17.50 -13.88 -5.18
CA ASN A 225 -17.91 -13.16 -3.98
C ASN A 225 -19.10 -13.81 -3.26
N ARG A 226 -20.11 -14.25 -4.02
CA ARG A 226 -21.27 -14.95 -3.44
C ARG A 226 -20.90 -16.28 -2.80
N MET A 227 -19.88 -16.96 -3.32
CA MET A 227 -19.35 -18.19 -2.70
C MET A 227 -18.63 -17.86 -1.39
N LEU A 228 -17.72 -16.89 -1.39
CA LEU A 228 -16.88 -16.62 -0.22
C LEU A 228 -17.62 -15.91 0.92
N SER A 229 -18.56 -15.02 0.61
CA SER A 229 -19.40 -14.34 1.62
C SER A 229 -20.43 -15.24 2.32
N GLY A 230 -20.62 -16.48 1.85
CA GLY A 230 -21.64 -17.39 2.37
C GLY A 230 -23.07 -17.05 1.92
N ASP A 231 -23.22 -16.13 0.96
CA ASP A 231 -24.48 -15.71 0.38
C ASP A 231 -25.35 -16.89 -0.12
N TYR A 232 -24.73 -17.94 -0.65
CA TYR A 232 -25.43 -19.11 -1.19
C TYR A 232 -26.13 -19.99 -0.13
N PHE A 233 -25.77 -19.89 1.15
CA PHE A 233 -26.40 -20.68 2.21
C PHE A 233 -27.16 -19.83 3.24
N ASN A 234 -26.84 -18.54 3.35
CA ASN A 234 -27.50 -17.59 4.25
C ASN A 234 -28.71 -16.87 3.66
N ARG A 235 -28.85 -16.81 2.32
CA ARG A 235 -30.01 -16.12 1.71
C ARG A 235 -31.31 -16.92 1.88
N ASP A 236 -32.37 -16.22 2.27
CA ASP A 236 -33.71 -16.79 2.42
C ASP A 236 -34.47 -17.00 1.09
N GLU A 237 -34.40 -16.06 0.14
CA GLU A 237 -35.02 -16.16 -1.20
C GLU A 237 -33.94 -16.37 -2.27
N PRO A 238 -33.83 -17.52 -2.94
CA PRO A 238 -32.76 -17.74 -3.91
C PRO A 238 -32.86 -16.79 -5.12
N LEU A 239 -31.72 -16.35 -5.64
CA LEU A 239 -31.64 -15.51 -6.83
C LEU A 239 -31.85 -16.36 -8.10
N PHE A 240 -31.27 -17.56 -8.11
CA PHE A 240 -31.54 -18.57 -9.13
C PHE A 240 -31.86 -19.90 -8.45
N GLN A 241 -33.15 -20.13 -8.24
CA GLN A 241 -33.66 -21.30 -7.51
C GLN A 241 -33.18 -22.62 -8.14
N VAL A 242 -32.76 -23.55 -7.30
CA VAL A 242 -32.20 -24.85 -7.67
C VAL A 242 -33.08 -25.64 -8.65
N ASP A 243 -34.41 -25.68 -8.47
CA ASP A 243 -35.29 -26.43 -9.38
C ASP A 243 -35.36 -25.82 -10.79
N LEU A 244 -35.27 -24.49 -10.88
CA LEU A 244 -35.20 -23.76 -12.15
C LEU A 244 -33.85 -24.00 -12.84
N ALA A 245 -32.76 -23.96 -12.07
CA ALA A 245 -31.42 -24.28 -12.59
C ALA A 245 -31.33 -25.73 -13.09
N LYS A 246 -31.89 -26.69 -12.35
CA LYS A 246 -31.97 -28.10 -12.78
C LYS A 246 -32.84 -28.27 -14.03
N LYS A 247 -33.94 -27.54 -14.14
CA LYS A 247 -34.78 -27.53 -15.35
C LYS A 247 -33.98 -27.03 -16.55
N ASP A 248 -33.28 -25.91 -16.42
CA ASP A 248 -32.46 -25.36 -17.51
C ASP A 248 -31.32 -26.30 -17.91
N ALA A 249 -30.68 -26.97 -16.94
CA ALA A 249 -29.68 -28.00 -17.20
C ALA A 249 -30.26 -29.20 -17.97
N ARG A 250 -31.46 -29.68 -17.60
CA ARG A 250 -32.16 -30.74 -18.34
C ARG A 250 -32.50 -30.33 -19.77
N HIS A 251 -32.99 -29.10 -19.97
CA HIS A 251 -33.28 -28.56 -21.30
C HIS A 251 -32.02 -28.49 -22.16
N ALA A 252 -30.92 -27.97 -21.62
CA ALA A 252 -29.64 -27.91 -22.31
C ALA A 252 -29.14 -29.31 -22.70
N ARG A 253 -29.21 -30.28 -21.78
CA ARG A 253 -28.82 -31.68 -22.04
C ARG A 253 -29.68 -32.33 -23.11
N LYS A 254 -30.99 -32.07 -23.13
CA LYS A 254 -31.89 -32.56 -24.16
C LYS A 254 -31.54 -31.96 -25.53
N ILE A 255 -31.38 -30.64 -25.62
CA ILE A 255 -30.95 -29.96 -26.86
C ILE A 255 -29.62 -30.52 -27.37
N ALA A 256 -28.65 -30.73 -26.47
CA ALA A 256 -27.36 -31.30 -26.81
C ALA A 256 -27.53 -32.73 -27.36
N SER A 257 -28.26 -33.59 -26.66
CA SER A 257 -28.52 -34.98 -27.08
C SER A 257 -29.21 -35.05 -28.44
N ASP A 258 -30.26 -34.25 -28.65
CA ASP A 258 -30.99 -34.19 -29.92
C ASP A 258 -30.11 -33.68 -31.07
N SER A 259 -29.06 -32.92 -30.74
CA SER A 259 -28.07 -32.39 -31.69
C SER A 259 -26.84 -33.30 -31.86
N GLY A 260 -26.79 -34.47 -31.22
CA GLY A 260 -25.63 -35.37 -31.26
C GLY A 260 -24.42 -34.89 -30.44
N CYS A 261 -24.62 -33.93 -29.53
CA CYS A 261 -23.60 -33.36 -28.65
C CYS A 261 -23.78 -33.84 -27.20
N ARG A 262 -22.71 -33.78 -26.40
CA ARG A 262 -22.75 -34.04 -24.95
C ARG A 262 -22.11 -32.89 -24.19
N MET A 263 -22.77 -32.40 -23.14
CA MET A 263 -22.29 -31.27 -22.31
C MET A 263 -21.88 -31.76 -20.92
N ARG A 264 -20.62 -32.22 -20.78
CA ARG A 264 -20.13 -32.85 -19.55
C ARG A 264 -20.19 -31.92 -18.32
N ILE A 265 -19.84 -30.64 -18.49
CA ILE A 265 -19.89 -29.68 -17.39
C ILE A 265 -21.33 -29.42 -16.94
N ALA A 266 -22.30 -29.41 -17.86
CA ALA A 266 -23.71 -29.26 -17.52
C ALA A 266 -24.29 -30.51 -16.81
N GLU A 267 -23.80 -31.71 -17.15
CA GLU A 267 -24.12 -32.94 -16.42
C GLU A 267 -23.60 -32.86 -14.98
N LEU A 268 -22.34 -32.48 -14.81
CA LEU A 268 -21.71 -32.30 -13.49
C LEU A 268 -22.41 -31.21 -12.66
N GLY A 269 -22.74 -30.07 -13.28
CA GLY A 269 -23.49 -29.00 -12.62
C GLY A 269 -24.88 -29.47 -12.15
N ASP A 270 -25.59 -30.29 -12.94
CA ASP A 270 -26.90 -30.86 -12.54
C ASP A 270 -26.78 -31.88 -11.39
N GLU A 271 -25.68 -32.63 -11.33
CA GLU A 271 -25.34 -33.51 -10.21
C GLU A 271 -25.13 -32.70 -8.92
N TYR A 272 -24.29 -31.65 -8.95
CA TYR A 272 -24.14 -30.75 -7.79
C TYR A 272 -25.45 -30.06 -7.40
N LEU A 273 -26.27 -29.64 -8.37
CA LEU A 273 -27.58 -29.07 -8.07
C LEU A 273 -28.53 -30.08 -7.40
N ALA A 274 -28.38 -31.39 -7.65
CA ALA A 274 -29.12 -32.41 -6.91
C ALA A 274 -28.73 -32.43 -5.43
N GLU A 275 -27.43 -32.28 -5.13
CA GLU A 275 -26.93 -32.15 -3.76
C GLU A 275 -27.39 -30.85 -3.10
N VAL A 276 -27.34 -29.71 -3.81
CA VAL A 276 -27.90 -28.44 -3.33
C VAL A 276 -29.37 -28.58 -2.96
N LYS A 277 -30.15 -29.29 -3.79
CA LYS A 277 -31.58 -29.56 -3.53
C LYS A 277 -31.76 -30.44 -2.30
N ALA A 278 -30.92 -31.46 -2.13
CA ALA A 278 -30.95 -32.34 -0.97
C ALA A 278 -30.63 -31.58 0.33
N GLU A 279 -29.69 -30.64 0.28
CA GLU A 279 -29.23 -29.88 1.45
C GLU A 279 -30.17 -28.72 1.82
N LYS A 280 -30.58 -27.90 0.84
CA LYS A 280 -31.29 -26.62 1.09
C LYS A 280 -32.77 -26.65 0.68
N GLY A 281 -33.26 -27.74 0.09
CA GLY A 281 -34.63 -27.86 -0.37
C GLY A 281 -35.00 -26.76 -1.39
N ASP A 282 -36.18 -26.16 -1.25
CA ASP A 282 -36.67 -25.12 -2.16
C ASP A 282 -35.90 -23.79 -2.06
N LYS A 283 -35.13 -23.59 -0.98
CA LYS A 283 -34.25 -22.42 -0.77
C LYS A 283 -32.89 -22.55 -1.47
N GLY A 284 -32.60 -23.69 -2.11
CA GLY A 284 -31.34 -23.88 -2.83
C GLY A 284 -31.14 -22.85 -3.95
N ASP A 285 -29.93 -22.31 -4.05
CA ASP A 285 -29.49 -21.36 -5.09
C ASP A 285 -28.42 -22.01 -5.97
N LEU A 286 -28.31 -21.59 -7.24
CA LEU A 286 -27.26 -22.03 -8.16
C LEU A 286 -25.84 -21.91 -7.57
N ALA A 287 -25.53 -20.84 -6.82
CA ALA A 287 -24.23 -20.66 -6.18
C ALA A 287 -23.95 -21.73 -5.09
N GLY A 288 -24.97 -22.46 -4.64
CA GLY A 288 -24.85 -23.58 -3.70
C GLY A 288 -24.06 -24.76 -4.24
N ILE A 289 -23.79 -24.83 -5.55
CA ILE A 289 -22.85 -25.79 -6.13
C ILE A 289 -21.50 -25.74 -5.39
N TYR A 290 -21.09 -24.57 -4.90
CA TYR A 290 -19.90 -24.45 -4.05
C TYR A 290 -20.02 -25.25 -2.75
N GLY A 291 -21.11 -25.10 -2.00
CA GLY A 291 -21.35 -25.91 -0.79
C GLY A 291 -21.44 -27.42 -1.07
N ALA A 292 -22.06 -27.80 -2.18
CA ALA A 292 -22.08 -29.21 -2.61
C ALA A 292 -20.66 -29.73 -2.91
N LYS A 293 -19.83 -28.94 -3.59
CA LYS A 293 -18.44 -29.30 -3.88
C LYS A 293 -17.57 -29.36 -2.61
N ARG A 294 -17.78 -28.43 -1.66
CA ARG A 294 -17.12 -28.45 -0.34
C ARG A 294 -17.42 -29.77 0.38
N LYS A 295 -18.69 -30.16 0.42
CA LYS A 295 -19.14 -31.43 1.04
C LYS A 295 -18.51 -32.65 0.37
N GLU A 296 -18.43 -32.67 -0.96
CA GLU A 296 -17.72 -33.73 -1.69
C GLU A 296 -16.24 -33.82 -1.29
N ALA A 297 -15.57 -32.68 -1.08
CA ALA A 297 -14.18 -32.62 -0.65
C ALA A 297 -13.97 -32.88 0.85
N GLY A 298 -15.02 -33.21 1.61
CA GLY A 298 -14.95 -33.45 3.06
C GLY A 298 -14.88 -32.17 3.91
N LEU A 299 -15.32 -31.03 3.39
CA LEU A 299 -15.52 -29.78 4.11
C LEU A 299 -17.01 -29.59 4.47
N PRO A 300 -17.37 -28.73 5.43
CA PRO A 300 -18.78 -28.38 5.67
C PRO A 300 -19.42 -27.71 4.44
N TYR A 301 -20.72 -27.92 4.26
CA TYR A 301 -21.48 -27.33 3.14
C TYR A 301 -21.46 -25.79 3.22
N ASP A 302 -21.55 -25.26 4.43
CA ASP A 302 -21.31 -23.87 4.78
C ASP A 302 -19.81 -23.59 4.85
N ASN A 303 -19.34 -22.62 4.06
CA ASN A 303 -18.03 -22.05 4.32
C ASN A 303 -18.17 -21.13 5.52
N GLN A 304 -17.33 -21.35 6.53
CA GLN A 304 -17.07 -20.32 7.52
C GLN A 304 -16.42 -19.18 6.73
N PRO A 305 -17.02 -17.98 6.64
CA PRO A 305 -16.28 -16.82 6.13
C PRO A 305 -14.99 -16.74 6.94
N GLY A 306 -13.86 -16.40 6.28
CA GLY A 306 -12.53 -16.37 6.90
C GLY A 306 -12.60 -15.86 8.34
N SER A 307 -11.98 -16.58 9.27
CA SER A 307 -12.22 -16.45 10.71
C SER A 307 -12.16 -15.01 11.20
N ALA A 308 -13.28 -14.31 11.18
CA ALA A 308 -13.60 -13.38 12.24
C ALA A 308 -13.62 -14.26 13.48
N GLY A 309 -12.64 -14.07 14.37
CA GLY A 309 -12.71 -14.65 15.70
C GLY A 309 -14.11 -14.38 16.27
N SER A 310 -14.64 -15.31 17.07
CA SER A 310 -15.88 -15.03 17.78
C SER A 310 -15.77 -13.66 18.46
N ALA A 311 -16.82 -12.84 18.44
CA ALA A 311 -16.86 -11.62 19.25
C ALA A 311 -16.53 -11.92 20.73
N ASP A 312 -16.82 -13.15 21.20
CA ASP A 312 -16.48 -13.64 22.54
C ASP A 312 -14.97 -13.81 22.78
N SER A 313 -14.18 -13.94 21.72
CA SER A 313 -12.71 -14.06 21.75
C SER A 313 -11.96 -12.76 21.46
N SER A 314 -12.67 -11.70 21.07
CA SER A 314 -12.05 -10.40 20.83
C SER A 314 -11.69 -9.71 22.13
N ASN A 315 -10.51 -9.06 22.17
CA ASN A 315 -10.14 -8.15 23.25
C ASN A 315 -10.92 -6.82 23.20
N LEU A 316 -11.70 -6.60 22.13
CA LEU A 316 -12.55 -5.44 21.93
C LEU A 316 -14.03 -5.80 22.03
N ARG A 317 -14.81 -4.89 22.59
CA ARG A 317 -16.27 -4.91 22.65
C ARG A 317 -16.80 -3.73 21.89
N PHE A 318 -17.65 -4.01 20.91
CA PHE A 318 -18.42 -3.02 20.18
C PHE A 318 -19.81 -2.89 20.80
N THR A 319 -20.24 -1.67 21.04
CA THR A 319 -21.60 -1.35 21.49
C THR A 319 -22.15 -0.19 20.68
N PHE A 320 -23.47 -0.14 20.48
CA PHE A 320 -24.11 0.97 19.77
C PHE A 320 -25.46 1.31 20.35
N THR A 321 -25.86 2.57 20.15
CA THR A 321 -27.22 3.08 20.38
C THR A 321 -27.85 3.36 19.04
N GLU A 322 -29.08 2.91 18.81
CA GLU A 322 -29.77 3.09 17.52
C GLU A 322 -30.24 4.53 17.28
N SER A 323 -30.70 5.24 18.31
CA SER A 323 -31.28 6.58 18.16
C SER A 323 -31.10 7.48 19.39
N PRO A 324 -30.42 8.65 19.26
CA PRO A 324 -29.58 9.01 18.12
C PRO A 324 -28.44 7.99 17.94
N PHE A 325 -28.05 7.72 16.69
CA PHE A 325 -27.01 6.73 16.43
C PHE A 325 -25.68 7.15 17.07
N SER A 326 -25.07 6.23 17.81
CA SER A 326 -23.70 6.35 18.32
C SER A 326 -23.13 4.96 18.57
N PHE A 327 -21.82 4.83 18.57
CA PHE A 327 -21.16 3.59 18.94
C PHE A 327 -19.95 3.83 19.83
N ALA A 328 -19.57 2.80 20.57
CA ALA A 328 -18.37 2.77 21.37
C ALA A 328 -17.62 1.45 21.18
N VAL A 329 -16.30 1.56 21.16
CA VAL A 329 -15.35 0.45 21.20
C VAL A 329 -14.66 0.52 22.55
N ALA A 330 -14.69 -0.59 23.29
CA ALA A 330 -14.08 -0.72 24.60
C ALA A 330 -13.23 -1.98 24.66
N ARG A 331 -12.24 -2.03 25.56
CA ARG A 331 -11.59 -3.30 25.94
C ARG A 331 -12.56 -4.17 26.72
N VAL A 332 -12.28 -5.47 26.76
CA VAL A 332 -13.08 -6.45 27.53
C VAL A 332 -13.12 -6.18 29.03
N ASP A 333 -12.13 -5.46 29.57
CA ASP A 333 -12.06 -5.00 30.96
C ASP A 333 -13.00 -3.82 31.28
N GLY A 334 -13.60 -3.22 30.24
CA GLY A 334 -14.55 -2.11 30.35
C GLY A 334 -13.95 -0.74 30.01
N GLU A 335 -12.66 -0.62 29.72
CA GLU A 335 -12.06 0.65 29.32
C GLU A 335 -12.57 1.08 27.94
N THR A 336 -13.20 2.26 27.85
CA THR A 336 -13.67 2.81 26.57
C THR A 336 -12.52 3.43 25.79
N LEU A 337 -12.28 2.93 24.58
CA LEU A 337 -11.21 3.37 23.68
C LEU A 337 -11.70 4.45 22.72
N PHE A 338 -12.89 4.24 22.15
CA PHE A 338 -13.52 5.12 21.16
C PHE A 338 -15.00 5.24 21.50
N ASN A 339 -15.56 6.45 21.49
CA ASN A 339 -16.98 6.66 21.80
C ASN A 339 -17.55 7.91 21.12
N THR A 340 -18.55 7.69 20.28
CA THR A 340 -19.16 8.75 19.47
C THR A 340 -20.41 9.38 20.07
N SER A 341 -20.79 9.02 21.31
CA SER A 341 -22.05 9.50 21.91
C SER A 341 -22.08 11.00 22.21
N GLY A 342 -20.93 11.69 22.16
CA GLY A 342 -20.81 13.11 22.51
C GLY A 342 -21.43 14.07 21.50
N THR A 343 -21.50 13.69 20.21
CA THR A 343 -22.05 14.52 19.13
C THR A 343 -22.74 13.67 18.07
N PRO A 344 -23.81 14.16 17.42
CA PRO A 344 -24.41 13.46 16.29
C PRO A 344 -23.41 13.24 15.15
N LEU A 345 -23.47 12.07 14.53
CA LEU A 345 -22.80 11.78 13.26
C LEU A 345 -23.37 12.66 12.14
N VAL A 346 -22.51 13.23 11.30
CA VAL A 346 -22.91 13.81 10.00
C VAL A 346 -22.41 12.89 8.90
N PHE A 347 -23.29 12.56 7.95
CA PHE A 347 -22.97 11.72 6.81
C PHE A 347 -23.64 12.30 5.57
N GLU A 348 -23.02 13.32 4.99
CA GLU A 348 -23.44 13.96 3.74
C GLU A 348 -22.51 13.53 2.59
N SER A 349 -22.86 13.88 1.35
CA SER A 349 -22.10 13.46 0.16
C SER A 349 -20.67 14.01 0.10
N GLN A 350 -20.44 15.20 0.67
CA GLN A 350 -19.14 15.90 0.66
C GLN A 350 -18.74 16.43 2.04
N TYR A 351 -19.35 15.90 3.09
CA TYR A 351 -18.98 16.20 4.46
C TYR A 351 -19.44 15.08 5.39
N LEU A 352 -18.47 14.35 5.94
CA LEU A 352 -18.73 13.40 7.01
C LEU A 352 -18.00 13.90 8.27
N ASN A 353 -18.73 13.97 9.38
CA ASN A 353 -18.20 14.39 10.67
C ASN A 353 -18.48 13.31 11.72
N LEU A 354 -17.43 12.91 12.43
CA LEU A 354 -17.50 11.97 13.53
C LEU A 354 -16.51 12.38 14.62
N ARG A 355 -16.98 12.44 15.86
CA ARG A 355 -16.16 12.77 17.03
C ARG A 355 -16.10 11.60 17.98
N THR A 356 -14.93 11.35 18.55
CA THR A 356 -14.73 10.43 19.68
C THR A 356 -14.26 11.19 20.92
N SER A 357 -14.76 10.83 22.09
CA SER A 357 -14.20 11.30 23.36
C SER A 357 -12.81 10.70 23.61
N LEU A 358 -11.94 11.46 24.25
CA LEU A 358 -10.61 11.04 24.67
C LEU A 358 -10.42 11.27 26.18
N PRO A 359 -9.47 10.59 26.84
CA PRO A 359 -9.08 10.93 28.21
C PRO A 359 -8.41 12.30 28.28
N ASP A 360 -8.39 12.94 29.45
CA ASP A 360 -7.68 14.21 29.66
C ASP A 360 -6.19 14.05 29.36
N ASN A 361 -5.60 14.97 28.56
CA ASN A 361 -4.19 14.95 28.15
C ASN A 361 -3.73 13.60 27.52
N PRO A 362 -4.37 13.16 26.42
CA PRO A 362 -4.12 11.86 25.81
C PRO A 362 -2.70 11.77 25.25
N ASN A 363 -2.18 10.54 25.06
CA ASN A 363 -0.88 10.31 24.42
C ASN A 363 -1.12 9.76 23.02
N LEU A 364 -1.34 10.68 22.08
CA LEU A 364 -1.63 10.36 20.68
C LEU A 364 -0.36 10.45 19.83
N TYR A 365 -0.22 9.53 18.88
CA TYR A 365 0.90 9.48 17.93
C TYR A 365 0.37 9.00 16.56
N GLY A 366 0.88 9.52 15.45
CA GLY A 366 0.42 9.16 14.09
C GLY A 366 -0.14 10.34 13.31
N LEU A 367 -1.22 10.15 12.55
CA LEU A 367 -1.94 11.15 11.74
C LEU A 367 -1.05 11.91 10.74
N GLY A 368 -0.21 11.21 10.01
CA GLY A 368 0.79 11.78 9.11
C GLY A 368 0.25 12.14 7.73
N GLU A 369 1.01 12.87 6.92
CA GLU A 369 2.38 13.32 7.16
C GLU A 369 2.46 14.79 7.60
N HIS A 370 3.19 15.07 8.69
CA HIS A 370 3.35 16.41 9.27
C HIS A 370 4.69 16.55 10.01
N THR A 371 5.16 17.79 10.20
CA THR A 371 6.35 18.17 10.96
C THR A 371 5.99 18.74 12.34
N ASP A 372 5.48 17.87 13.21
CA ASP A 372 5.20 18.17 14.62
C ASP A 372 5.93 17.20 15.56
N PRO A 373 5.99 17.48 16.88
CA PRO A 373 6.49 16.51 17.85
C PRO A 373 5.80 15.15 17.71
N PHE A 374 6.53 14.08 18.06
CA PHE A 374 6.04 12.70 17.87
C PHE A 374 4.74 12.46 18.64
N ARG A 375 4.68 12.93 19.89
CA ARG A 375 3.45 13.01 20.68
C ARG A 375 2.65 14.25 20.23
N LEU A 376 1.44 14.02 19.74
CA LEU A 376 0.59 15.06 19.17
C LEU A 376 0.14 16.07 20.23
N ASN A 377 0.00 17.33 19.79
CA ASN A 377 -0.68 18.36 20.58
C ASN A 377 -2.16 18.02 20.77
N THR A 378 -2.69 18.27 21.97
CA THR A 378 -4.04 17.83 22.34
C THR A 378 -5.03 18.97 22.56
N THR A 379 -4.59 20.23 22.45
CA THR A 379 -5.44 21.41 22.67
C THR A 379 -5.35 22.35 21.48
N ASN A 380 -6.51 22.79 20.98
CA ASN A 380 -6.63 23.68 19.82
C ASN A 380 -5.76 23.25 18.63
N TYR A 381 -5.78 21.96 18.31
CA TYR A 381 -4.90 21.36 17.33
C TYR A 381 -5.69 20.81 16.15
N THR A 382 -5.20 21.06 14.93
CA THR A 382 -5.83 20.61 13.69
C THR A 382 -4.76 20.03 12.77
N ARG A 383 -5.03 18.87 12.17
CA ARG A 383 -4.21 18.26 11.13
C ARG A 383 -5.00 18.12 9.84
N THR A 384 -4.41 18.56 8.75
CA THR A 384 -4.96 18.39 7.41
C THR A 384 -4.24 17.22 6.73
N ILE A 385 -4.98 16.26 6.22
CA ILE A 385 -4.44 15.12 5.48
C ILE A 385 -4.88 15.28 4.03
N TRP A 386 -3.96 15.79 3.22
CA TRP A 386 -4.09 16.01 1.78
C TRP A 386 -2.68 16.13 1.18
N ASN A 387 -2.29 15.19 0.33
CA ASN A 387 -0.93 15.12 -0.20
C ASN A 387 -0.58 16.41 -0.96
N ARG A 388 0.60 16.97 -0.69
CA ARG A 388 1.01 18.29 -1.19
C ARG A 388 2.53 18.36 -1.30
N ASP A 389 3.01 18.85 -2.43
CA ASP A 389 4.39 19.29 -2.55
C ASP A 389 4.65 20.45 -1.54
N ALA A 390 5.68 20.27 -0.72
CA ALA A 390 5.83 20.98 0.54
C ALA A 390 7.28 21.36 0.85
N TYR A 391 7.94 22.06 -0.07
CA TYR A 391 9.30 22.59 0.15
C TYR A 391 9.48 23.23 1.55
N GLY A 392 10.55 22.86 2.24
CA GLY A 392 10.87 23.33 3.59
C GLY A 392 10.00 22.72 4.70
N ILE A 393 9.18 21.71 4.37
CA ILE A 393 8.33 20.92 5.28
C ILE A 393 7.67 21.74 6.41
N PRO A 394 6.92 22.80 6.08
CA PRO A 394 6.50 23.78 7.07
C PRO A 394 5.61 23.16 8.18
N PRO A 395 5.89 23.50 9.46
CA PRO A 395 5.19 22.91 10.60
C PRO A 395 3.69 23.23 10.59
N GLY A 396 2.89 22.30 11.11
CA GLY A 396 1.44 22.44 11.20
C GLY A 396 0.71 22.47 9.85
N SER A 397 1.33 21.97 8.77
CA SER A 397 0.72 21.89 7.44
C SER A 397 0.70 20.45 6.91
N ASN A 398 -0.22 20.17 5.98
CA ASN A 398 -0.27 18.91 5.25
C ASN A 398 0.96 18.75 4.33
N LEU A 399 1.67 17.63 4.40
CA LEU A 399 2.87 17.37 3.60
C LEU A 399 2.60 16.37 2.46
N TYR A 400 3.54 15.47 2.16
CA TYR A 400 3.55 14.66 0.95
C TYR A 400 2.65 13.42 1.03
N GLY A 401 2.46 12.87 2.23
CA GLY A 401 1.69 11.64 2.47
C GLY A 401 0.44 11.77 3.34
N ALA A 402 -0.41 10.75 3.25
CA ALA A 402 -1.70 10.68 3.94
C ALA A 402 -1.86 9.37 4.73
N HIS A 403 -1.75 9.48 6.05
CA HIS A 403 -1.78 8.37 7.01
C HIS A 403 -2.81 8.67 8.13
N PRO A 404 -4.12 8.53 7.86
CA PRO A 404 -5.20 8.70 8.85
C PRO A 404 -5.27 7.53 9.86
N THR A 405 -4.13 7.21 10.48
CA THR A 405 -3.97 6.20 11.53
C THR A 405 -3.31 6.82 12.76
N TYR A 406 -3.70 6.39 13.96
CA TYR A 406 -3.04 6.82 15.20
C TYR A 406 -3.01 5.70 16.23
N ILE A 407 -2.08 5.83 17.19
CA ILE A 407 -2.08 5.07 18.44
C ILE A 407 -2.35 6.00 19.63
N ASP A 408 -3.08 5.49 20.62
CA ASP A 408 -3.31 6.15 21.91
C ASP A 408 -2.79 5.26 23.04
N HIS A 409 -1.74 5.73 23.71
CA HIS A 409 -1.08 5.01 24.80
C HIS A 409 -1.58 5.49 26.18
N ARG A 410 -2.02 4.54 27.02
CA ARG A 410 -2.66 4.85 28.31
C ARG A 410 -1.88 4.31 29.52
N GLY A 411 -0.56 4.21 29.42
CA GLY A 411 0.31 3.65 30.46
C GLY A 411 -0.07 2.20 30.75
N ALA A 412 -0.24 1.88 32.03
CA ALA A 412 -0.60 0.54 32.52
C ALA A 412 -1.89 -0.04 31.92
N SER A 413 -2.79 0.79 31.40
CA SER A 413 -3.98 0.31 30.69
C SER A 413 -3.66 -0.25 29.29
N GLY A 414 -2.46 0.02 28.76
CA GLY A 414 -2.00 -0.42 27.45
C GLY A 414 -2.23 0.60 26.32
N THR A 415 -1.90 0.19 25.10
CA THR A 415 -1.98 0.96 23.86
C THR A 415 -3.04 0.39 22.94
N HIS A 416 -3.73 1.24 22.19
CA HIS A 416 -4.61 0.81 21.11
C HIS A 416 -4.35 1.66 19.86
N GLY A 417 -4.79 1.17 18.71
CA GLY A 417 -4.65 1.85 17.42
C GLY A 417 -5.99 1.99 16.71
N VAL A 418 -6.10 3.04 15.89
CA VAL A 418 -7.28 3.33 15.07
C VAL A 418 -6.81 3.69 13.67
N VAL A 419 -7.34 3.00 12.67
CA VAL A 419 -7.15 3.31 11.24
C VAL A 419 -8.48 3.77 10.67
N LEU A 420 -8.49 4.89 9.95
CA LEU A 420 -9.59 5.30 9.08
C LEU A 420 -9.18 5.07 7.62
N LEU A 421 -9.72 4.05 6.96
CA LEU A 421 -9.46 3.78 5.56
C LEU A 421 -10.29 4.74 4.68
N ASN A 422 -9.77 5.95 4.48
CA ASN A 422 -10.40 6.97 3.65
C ASN A 422 -9.32 7.83 2.97
N SER A 423 -9.39 7.94 1.65
CA SER A 423 -8.43 8.68 0.81
C SER A 423 -8.85 10.11 0.47
N ASN A 424 -10.03 10.56 0.87
CA ASN A 424 -10.49 11.92 0.61
C ASN A 424 -9.67 12.92 1.46
N GLY A 425 -9.83 14.22 1.20
CA GLY A 425 -9.33 15.24 2.11
C GLY A 425 -9.92 15.09 3.51
N ILE A 426 -9.06 15.03 4.53
CA ILE A 426 -9.47 14.86 5.94
C ILE A 426 -8.88 16.00 6.77
N GLU A 427 -9.67 16.52 7.70
CA GLU A 427 -9.22 17.40 8.77
C GLU A 427 -9.52 16.75 10.13
N VAL A 428 -8.47 16.46 10.90
CA VAL A 428 -8.57 15.91 12.24
C VAL A 428 -8.38 17.02 13.27
N LYS A 429 -9.37 17.22 14.14
CA LYS A 429 -9.32 18.23 15.22
C LYS A 429 -9.17 17.55 16.57
N ILE A 430 -8.22 18.01 17.38
CA ILE A 430 -7.99 17.55 18.75
C ILE A 430 -8.11 18.76 19.68
N ASN A 431 -9.07 18.70 20.60
CA ASN A 431 -9.39 19.85 21.45
C ASN A 431 -10.09 19.44 22.76
N ASP A 432 -10.21 20.38 23.70
CA ASP A 432 -10.77 20.19 25.04
C ASP A 432 -12.01 21.08 25.33
N THR A 433 -12.45 21.86 24.34
CA THR A 433 -13.55 22.85 24.49
C THR A 433 -14.90 22.26 24.88
N ALA A 434 -15.10 20.95 24.71
CA ALA A 434 -16.33 20.24 25.06
C ALA A 434 -16.00 18.89 25.72
N GLY A 435 -15.06 18.92 26.67
CA GLY A 435 -14.30 17.74 27.07
C GLY A 435 -13.19 17.43 26.06
N GLN A 436 -12.24 16.58 26.41
CA GLN A 436 -11.20 16.17 25.47
C GLN A 436 -11.80 15.27 24.37
N TYR A 437 -11.52 15.59 23.11
CA TYR A 437 -12.00 14.83 21.95
C TYR A 437 -11.02 14.83 20.77
N LEU A 438 -11.23 13.87 19.88
CA LEU A 438 -10.72 13.87 18.50
C LEU A 438 -11.91 13.82 17.53
N GLU A 439 -11.87 14.65 16.49
CA GLU A 439 -12.93 14.78 15.50
C GLU A 439 -12.39 14.63 14.09
N TYR A 440 -12.98 13.74 13.31
CA TYR A 440 -12.76 13.59 11.88
C TYR A 440 -13.75 14.46 11.10
N ASN A 441 -13.23 15.26 10.18
CA ASN A 441 -13.99 15.99 9.17
C ASN A 441 -13.47 15.54 7.80
N THR A 442 -14.17 14.66 7.11
CA THR A 442 -13.75 14.16 5.78
C THR A 442 -14.65 14.71 4.68
N LEU A 443 -14.03 15.01 3.55
CA LEU A 443 -14.66 15.59 2.37
C LEU A 443 -15.46 14.57 1.54
N GLY A 444 -15.42 13.28 1.88
CA GLY A 444 -16.14 12.26 1.11
C GLY A 444 -15.86 10.84 1.59
N GLY A 445 -16.17 9.88 0.74
CA GLY A 445 -15.99 8.45 1.04
C GLY A 445 -16.94 7.95 2.14
N VAL A 446 -16.39 7.12 3.03
CA VAL A 446 -17.13 6.46 4.11
C VAL A 446 -16.31 6.46 5.40
N PHE A 447 -16.95 6.17 6.53
CA PHE A 447 -16.26 5.82 7.77
C PHE A 447 -15.96 4.31 7.79
N ASP A 448 -14.79 3.94 7.28
CA ASP A 448 -14.26 2.58 7.36
C ASP A 448 -13.16 2.52 8.43
N PHE A 449 -13.52 2.09 9.64
CA PHE A 449 -12.63 2.08 10.80
C PHE A 449 -12.15 0.68 11.16
N TYR A 450 -10.84 0.58 11.41
CA TYR A 450 -10.22 -0.58 12.04
C TYR A 450 -9.73 -0.19 13.44
N PHE A 451 -9.93 -1.08 14.41
CA PHE A 451 -9.50 -0.89 15.80
C PHE A 451 -8.61 -2.07 16.20
N VAL A 452 -7.44 -1.75 16.75
CA VAL A 452 -6.47 -2.76 17.23
C VAL A 452 -6.21 -2.54 18.72
N ALA A 453 -6.18 -3.63 19.50
CA ALA A 453 -6.32 -3.57 20.96
C ALA A 453 -5.00 -3.44 21.74
N GLY A 454 -3.86 -3.70 21.08
CA GLY A 454 -2.56 -3.91 21.73
C GLY A 454 -2.50 -5.27 22.45
N PRO A 455 -1.98 -5.35 23.70
CA PRO A 455 -1.93 -4.25 24.66
C PRO A 455 -0.63 -3.43 24.69
N SER A 456 0.51 -3.95 24.25
CA SER A 456 1.74 -3.16 24.21
C SER A 456 1.80 -2.25 22.97
N PRO A 457 2.62 -1.19 22.99
CA PRO A 457 2.85 -0.36 21.81
C PRO A 457 3.41 -1.14 20.61
N VAL A 458 4.33 -2.08 20.86
CA VAL A 458 4.91 -2.95 19.82
C VAL A 458 3.83 -3.85 19.22
N GLU A 459 3.03 -4.54 20.03
CA GLU A 459 1.91 -5.36 19.54
C GLU A 459 0.87 -4.52 18.79
N THR A 460 0.65 -3.28 19.22
CA THR A 460 -0.23 -2.35 18.49
C THR A 460 0.33 -2.05 17.10
N ALA A 461 1.64 -1.80 16.99
CA ALA A 461 2.31 -1.58 15.71
C ALA A 461 2.25 -2.81 14.78
N GLN A 462 2.44 -4.02 15.34
CA GLN A 462 2.27 -5.28 14.61
C GLN A 462 0.83 -5.43 14.09
N GLN A 463 -0.17 -5.22 14.94
CA GLN A 463 -1.59 -5.26 14.55
C GLN A 463 -1.94 -4.19 13.51
N LEU A 464 -1.34 -3.00 13.59
CA LEU A 464 -1.48 -1.98 12.53
C LEU A 464 -0.91 -2.49 11.21
N ALA A 465 0.26 -3.15 11.23
CA ALA A 465 0.86 -3.76 10.04
C ALA A 465 0.00 -4.87 9.44
N GLU A 466 -0.70 -5.66 10.26
CA GLU A 466 -1.67 -6.66 9.78
C GLU A 466 -2.85 -6.02 9.04
N VAL A 467 -3.24 -4.79 9.40
CA VAL A 467 -4.33 -4.04 8.74
C VAL A 467 -3.85 -3.33 7.47
N VAL A 468 -2.74 -2.58 7.54
CA VAL A 468 -2.26 -1.75 6.43
C VAL A 468 -1.34 -2.51 5.46
N GLY A 469 -0.81 -3.65 5.89
CA GLY A 469 0.15 -4.45 5.15
C GLY A 469 1.56 -4.43 5.74
N LEU A 470 2.21 -5.60 5.75
CA LEU A 470 3.60 -5.75 6.16
C LEU A 470 4.56 -5.06 5.17
N PRO A 471 5.62 -4.39 5.66
CA PRO A 471 6.57 -3.69 4.79
C PRO A 471 7.33 -4.61 3.83
N ALA A 472 7.73 -4.05 2.68
CA ALA A 472 8.62 -4.73 1.74
C ALA A 472 10.00 -4.96 2.37
N ASN A 473 10.53 -6.18 2.19
CA ASN A 473 11.94 -6.43 2.46
C ASN A 473 12.83 -5.73 1.42
N VAL A 474 13.97 -5.22 1.85
CA VAL A 474 14.91 -4.41 1.04
C VAL A 474 16.21 -5.17 0.78
N PRO A 475 16.93 -4.85 -0.31
CA PRO A 475 18.28 -5.36 -0.51
C PRO A 475 19.21 -4.83 0.60
N TYR A 476 20.12 -5.68 1.10
CA TYR A 476 21.05 -5.36 2.18
C TYR A 476 21.92 -4.14 1.84
N GLY A 477 22.35 -4.03 0.58
CA GLY A 477 23.08 -2.85 0.08
C GLY A 477 22.26 -1.55 0.11
N GLY A 478 20.93 -1.63 0.20
CA GLY A 478 20.07 -0.47 0.38
C GLY A 478 20.22 0.19 1.75
N LEU A 479 20.79 -0.50 2.74
CA LEU A 479 21.07 0.05 4.06
C LEU A 479 22.46 0.73 4.14
N GLY A 480 23.24 0.76 3.06
CA GLY A 480 24.53 1.45 3.03
C GLY A 480 24.41 2.97 3.10
N TYR A 481 25.52 3.68 2.83
CA TYR A 481 25.51 5.14 2.71
C TYR A 481 25.26 5.60 1.26
N HIS A 482 24.40 6.60 1.10
CA HIS A 482 23.94 7.14 -0.19
C HIS A 482 24.35 8.62 -0.33
N ASN A 483 24.79 9.03 -1.52
CA ASN A 483 25.10 10.43 -1.82
C ASN A 483 24.38 10.92 -3.09
N CYS A 484 23.80 12.11 -3.02
CA CYS A 484 23.08 12.77 -4.11
C CYS A 484 23.28 14.30 -4.06
N ARG A 485 22.94 14.99 -5.16
CA ARG A 485 22.72 16.44 -5.24
C ARG A 485 21.82 16.72 -6.44
N TYR A 486 20.92 17.69 -6.31
CA TYR A 486 20.37 18.42 -7.45
C TYR A 486 21.38 19.48 -7.90
N GLY A 487 21.91 19.35 -9.11
CA GLY A 487 22.75 20.33 -9.77
C GLY A 487 24.14 19.83 -10.18
N TYR A 488 24.34 18.52 -10.35
CA TYR A 488 25.59 18.04 -10.95
C TYR A 488 25.66 18.47 -12.42
N GLN A 489 26.74 19.17 -12.79
CA GLN A 489 26.89 19.80 -14.09
C GLN A 489 26.81 18.79 -15.26
N ASP A 490 27.47 17.65 -15.09
CA ASP A 490 27.62 16.60 -16.09
C ASP A 490 28.08 15.28 -15.47
N VAL A 491 28.13 14.21 -16.28
CA VAL A 491 28.60 12.88 -15.86
C VAL A 491 30.03 12.89 -15.29
N TYR A 492 30.86 13.86 -15.67
CA TYR A 492 32.24 13.98 -15.19
C TYR A 492 32.29 14.46 -13.75
N GLU A 493 31.40 15.38 -13.37
CA GLU A 493 31.29 15.82 -11.99
C GLU A 493 30.85 14.68 -11.08
N VAL A 494 29.87 13.88 -11.53
CA VAL A 494 29.44 12.68 -10.80
C VAL A 494 30.60 11.70 -10.60
N ALA A 495 31.37 11.41 -11.65
CA ALA A 495 32.58 10.58 -11.55
C ALA A 495 33.63 11.18 -10.59
N GLY A 496 33.78 12.51 -10.60
CA GLY A 496 34.66 13.25 -9.68
C GLY A 496 34.23 13.12 -8.23
N VAL A 497 32.93 13.14 -7.93
CA VAL A 497 32.39 12.91 -6.59
C VAL A 497 32.75 11.50 -6.11
N VAL A 498 32.50 10.48 -6.93
CA VAL A 498 32.84 9.08 -6.61
C VAL A 498 34.34 8.91 -6.33
N HIS A 499 35.18 9.53 -7.15
CA HIS A 499 36.64 9.54 -6.95
C HIS A 499 37.02 10.21 -5.63
N ASN A 500 36.46 11.37 -5.31
CA ASN A 500 36.79 12.11 -4.08
C ASN A 500 36.38 11.36 -2.80
N TYR A 501 35.26 10.64 -2.81
CA TYR A 501 34.89 9.74 -1.70
C TYR A 501 35.96 8.66 -1.50
N SER A 502 36.41 8.05 -2.60
CA SER A 502 37.45 7.02 -2.58
C SER A 502 38.79 7.57 -2.05
N GLU A 503 39.23 8.73 -2.54
CA GLU A 503 40.47 9.39 -2.08
C GLU A 503 40.41 9.82 -0.60
N ALA A 504 39.23 10.23 -0.13
CA ALA A 504 39.01 10.62 1.27
C ALA A 504 38.86 9.40 2.23
N GLY A 505 38.85 8.18 1.70
CA GLY A 505 38.65 6.95 2.48
C GLY A 505 37.28 6.89 3.14
N ILE A 506 36.26 7.50 2.54
CA ILE A 506 34.89 7.50 3.02
C ILE A 506 34.11 6.43 2.23
N PRO A 507 33.53 5.41 2.89
CA PRO A 507 32.72 4.42 2.17
C PRO A 507 31.53 5.08 1.46
N LEU A 508 31.25 4.64 0.23
CA LEU A 508 30.12 5.10 -0.57
C LEU A 508 29.46 3.86 -1.18
N GLU A 509 28.25 3.53 -0.73
CA GLU A 509 27.53 2.37 -1.24
C GLU A 509 26.79 2.72 -2.54
N THR A 510 26.07 3.83 -2.53
CA THR A 510 25.18 4.21 -3.64
C THR A 510 25.38 5.65 -4.08
N MET A 511 25.68 5.86 -5.36
CA MET A 511 25.72 7.19 -5.99
C MET A 511 24.40 7.48 -6.71
N TRP A 512 23.90 8.70 -6.55
CA TRP A 512 22.62 9.12 -7.13
C TRP A 512 22.81 10.25 -8.14
N THR A 513 21.90 10.37 -9.10
CA THR A 513 21.81 11.55 -9.97
C THR A 513 20.36 12.00 -10.06
N ASP A 514 20.14 13.28 -9.74
CA ASP A 514 18.86 13.98 -9.84
C ASP A 514 18.47 14.22 -11.31
N ILE A 515 17.42 15.01 -11.58
CA ILE A 515 16.94 15.38 -12.92
C ILE A 515 18.00 15.96 -13.86
N ASP A 516 19.18 16.31 -13.35
CA ASP A 516 20.37 16.73 -14.09
C ASP A 516 20.68 15.85 -15.30
N TYR A 517 20.50 14.54 -15.15
CA TYR A 517 20.83 13.59 -16.23
C TYR A 517 19.89 13.71 -17.42
N MET A 518 18.66 14.19 -17.25
CA MET A 518 17.61 14.18 -18.25
C MET A 518 17.77 15.30 -19.29
N ASN A 519 17.48 15.03 -20.56
CA ASN A 519 17.41 16.05 -21.61
C ASN A 519 16.17 16.93 -21.37
N ASP A 520 16.36 18.23 -21.16
CA ASP A 520 15.27 19.19 -20.91
C ASP A 520 14.32 18.76 -19.77
N ARG A 521 14.82 17.94 -18.84
CA ARG A 521 14.07 17.32 -17.72
C ARG A 521 12.96 16.37 -18.18
N TRP A 522 13.09 15.79 -19.37
CA TRP A 522 12.16 14.79 -19.88
C TRP A 522 12.50 13.42 -19.29
N ILE A 523 11.55 12.80 -18.60
CA ILE A 523 11.74 11.44 -18.06
C ILE A 523 12.15 10.47 -19.18
N MET A 524 12.90 9.43 -18.84
CA MET A 524 13.37 8.41 -19.79
C MET A 524 14.22 8.97 -20.93
N THR A 525 15.00 10.02 -20.64
CA THR A 525 16.00 10.58 -21.57
C THR A 525 17.31 10.86 -20.86
N VAL A 526 18.37 11.08 -21.64
CA VAL A 526 19.62 11.64 -21.13
C VAL A 526 20.01 12.89 -21.91
N ASP A 527 20.55 13.90 -21.24
CA ASP A 527 21.11 15.09 -21.89
C ASP A 527 22.30 14.67 -22.76
N PRO A 528 22.24 14.87 -24.09
CA PRO A 528 23.25 14.36 -25.02
C PRO A 528 24.61 15.07 -24.90
N ASP A 529 24.65 16.27 -24.31
CA ASP A 529 25.86 17.08 -24.18
C ASP A 529 26.54 16.88 -22.81
N ARG A 530 25.75 16.65 -21.75
CA ARG A 530 26.22 16.57 -20.35
C ARG A 530 26.22 15.15 -19.79
N PHE A 531 25.24 14.35 -20.18
CA PHE A 531 25.07 12.96 -19.73
C PHE A 531 24.88 11.99 -20.92
N PRO A 532 25.74 12.04 -21.96
CA PRO A 532 25.59 11.14 -23.10
C PRO A 532 25.60 9.67 -22.63
N MET A 533 24.62 8.89 -23.13
CA MET A 533 24.35 7.52 -22.68
C MET A 533 25.60 6.64 -22.56
N ALA A 534 26.53 6.73 -23.53
CA ALA A 534 27.77 5.96 -23.52
C ALA A 534 28.69 6.26 -22.34
N LEU A 535 28.68 7.50 -21.84
CA LEU A 535 29.48 7.90 -20.68
C LEU A 535 28.78 7.59 -19.37
N VAL A 536 27.44 7.73 -19.33
CA VAL A 536 26.63 7.29 -18.17
C VAL A 536 26.81 5.79 -17.95
N ARG A 537 26.74 4.98 -19.00
CA ARG A 537 27.02 3.54 -18.92
C ARG A 537 28.42 3.24 -18.40
N GLN A 538 29.45 3.97 -18.85
CA GLN A 538 30.81 3.81 -18.32
C GLN A 538 30.92 4.14 -16.83
N LEU A 539 30.21 5.16 -16.34
CA LEU A 539 30.12 5.48 -14.91
C LEU A 539 29.45 4.35 -14.14
N VAL A 540 28.33 3.83 -14.62
CA VAL A 540 27.60 2.72 -13.99
C VAL A 540 28.43 1.44 -13.96
N ASP A 541 29.08 1.09 -15.08
CA ASP A 541 30.00 -0.04 -15.17
C ASP A 541 31.15 0.09 -14.16
N TYR A 542 31.70 1.30 -13.99
CA TYR A 542 32.72 1.58 -12.99
C TYR A 542 32.18 1.32 -11.57
N LEU A 543 31.01 1.87 -11.22
CA LEU A 543 30.39 1.67 -9.91
C LEU A 543 30.16 0.18 -9.63
N HIS A 544 29.61 -0.57 -10.58
CA HIS A 544 29.35 -2.00 -10.43
C HIS A 544 30.62 -2.83 -10.30
N GLN A 545 31.69 -2.51 -11.06
CA GLN A 545 33.00 -3.15 -10.92
C GLN A 545 33.63 -2.92 -9.54
N HIS A 546 33.25 -1.83 -8.87
CA HIS A 546 33.66 -1.49 -7.51
C HIS A 546 32.60 -1.86 -6.46
N GLN A 547 31.60 -2.68 -6.83
CA GLN A 547 30.52 -3.18 -5.97
C GLN A 547 29.60 -2.09 -5.40
N GLN A 548 29.63 -0.90 -5.98
CA GLN A 548 28.74 0.21 -5.64
C GLN A 548 27.44 0.10 -6.44
N LYS A 549 26.49 0.99 -6.14
CA LYS A 549 25.15 1.04 -6.72
C LYS A 549 24.86 2.39 -7.35
N TYR A 550 23.95 2.40 -8.32
CA TYR A 550 23.51 3.63 -8.99
C TYR A 550 21.99 3.80 -8.93
N THR A 551 21.56 5.02 -8.62
CA THR A 551 20.14 5.41 -8.53
C THR A 551 19.89 6.70 -9.29
N VAL A 552 18.73 6.81 -9.93
CA VAL A 552 18.28 8.07 -10.55
C VAL A 552 16.85 8.41 -10.17
N MET A 553 16.51 9.70 -10.29
CA MET A 553 15.15 10.21 -10.14
C MET A 553 14.28 9.96 -11.38
N VAL A 554 12.99 9.71 -11.17
CA VAL A 554 11.96 9.63 -12.22
C VAL A 554 10.66 10.28 -11.73
N ASP A 555 10.18 11.30 -12.44
CA ASP A 555 8.88 11.94 -12.19
C ASP A 555 7.70 11.19 -12.81
N PRO A 556 6.46 11.37 -12.31
CA PRO A 556 5.27 10.93 -13.02
C PRO A 556 4.96 11.83 -14.23
N ALA A 557 5.24 13.13 -14.11
CA ALA A 557 4.87 14.11 -15.12
C ALA A 557 5.74 13.93 -16.38
N THR A 558 5.08 13.69 -17.50
CA THR A 558 5.73 13.47 -18.80
C THR A 558 5.63 14.73 -19.65
N ALA A 559 6.74 15.20 -20.22
CA ALA A 559 6.76 16.41 -21.05
C ALA A 559 5.75 16.32 -22.21
N TYR A 560 4.97 17.38 -22.41
CA TYR A 560 3.99 17.44 -23.50
C TYR A 560 4.67 17.84 -24.81
N VAL A 561 5.02 16.84 -25.63
CA VAL A 561 5.76 17.04 -26.89
C VAL A 561 4.98 16.47 -28.09
N PRO A 562 3.81 17.03 -28.43
CA PRO A 562 2.95 16.49 -29.48
C PRO A 562 3.65 16.49 -30.85
N GLY A 563 3.81 15.30 -31.43
CA GLY A 563 4.44 15.12 -32.73
C GLY A 563 5.96 15.35 -32.74
N GLY A 564 6.59 15.39 -31.57
CA GLY A 564 8.04 15.31 -31.41
C GLY A 564 8.55 13.88 -31.29
N GLU A 565 9.87 13.73 -31.27
CA GLU A 565 10.56 12.45 -31.08
C GLU A 565 10.81 12.21 -29.59
N TYR A 566 9.74 11.94 -28.85
CA TYR A 566 9.82 11.64 -27.42
C TYR A 566 9.03 10.38 -27.09
N GLY A 567 9.73 9.26 -26.93
CA GLY A 567 9.16 7.92 -26.77
C GLY A 567 8.16 7.83 -25.62
N ALA A 568 8.56 8.26 -24.41
CA ALA A 568 7.68 8.17 -23.23
C ALA A 568 6.34 8.89 -23.43
N PHE A 569 6.35 10.10 -24.01
CA PHE A 569 5.11 10.80 -24.34
C PHE A 569 4.32 10.10 -25.46
N ASN A 570 4.98 9.74 -26.56
CA ASN A 570 4.33 9.15 -27.72
C ASN A 570 3.68 7.79 -27.40
N ASP A 571 4.40 6.92 -26.68
CA ASP A 571 3.92 5.61 -26.25
C ASP A 571 2.72 5.75 -25.30
N GLY A 572 2.75 6.75 -24.41
CA GLY A 572 1.65 7.01 -23.49
C GLY A 572 0.39 7.53 -24.20
N VAL A 573 0.57 8.38 -25.23
CA VAL A 573 -0.53 8.82 -26.09
C VAL A 573 -1.09 7.64 -26.92
N GLU A 574 -0.23 6.77 -27.46
CA GLU A 574 -0.65 5.60 -28.22
C GLU A 574 -1.47 4.61 -27.37
N GLN A 575 -1.09 4.45 -26.11
CA GLN A 575 -1.75 3.57 -25.14
C GLN A 575 -2.89 4.24 -24.36
N ASP A 576 -3.19 5.51 -24.65
CA ASP A 576 -4.23 6.31 -24.00
C ASP A 576 -4.14 6.38 -22.46
N ILE A 577 -2.92 6.41 -21.91
CA ILE A 577 -2.68 6.28 -20.46
C ILE A 577 -2.70 7.59 -19.70
N PHE A 578 -2.77 8.75 -20.35
CA PHE A 578 -2.68 10.05 -19.66
C PHE A 578 -4.05 10.56 -19.24
N LEU A 579 -4.10 11.29 -18.12
CA LEU A 579 -5.28 11.98 -17.63
C LEU A 579 -5.83 12.96 -18.68
N LYS A 580 -7.16 13.08 -18.72
CA LYS A 580 -7.89 13.92 -19.67
C LYS A 580 -8.85 14.86 -18.94
N ASN A 581 -9.04 16.05 -19.51
CA ASN A 581 -10.06 16.98 -19.07
C ASN A 581 -11.47 16.53 -19.53
N SER A 582 -12.50 17.24 -19.07
CA SER A 582 -13.90 16.96 -19.42
C SER A 582 -14.23 17.10 -20.91
N SER A 583 -13.39 17.81 -21.69
CA SER A 583 -13.52 17.90 -23.14
C SER A 583 -12.92 16.69 -23.88
N GLY A 584 -12.18 15.82 -23.17
CA GLY A 584 -11.47 14.67 -23.71
C GLY A 584 -10.05 14.97 -24.20
N ASP A 585 -9.58 16.21 -24.06
CA ASP A 585 -8.19 16.56 -24.33
C ASP A 585 -7.29 16.14 -23.15
N LEU A 586 -6.00 15.88 -23.41
CA LEU A 586 -5.04 15.61 -22.35
C LEU A 586 -5.05 16.75 -21.32
N PHE A 587 -5.07 16.39 -20.04
CA PHE A 587 -4.88 17.34 -18.96
C PHE A 587 -3.43 17.84 -18.98
N LEU A 588 -3.26 19.16 -18.96
CA LEU A 588 -1.94 19.81 -18.99
C LEU A 588 -1.69 20.53 -17.68
N GLY A 589 -0.55 20.23 -17.05
CA GLY A 589 0.03 21.01 -15.96
C GLY A 589 1.41 21.53 -16.34
N VAL A 590 2.15 22.02 -15.34
CA VAL A 590 3.56 22.43 -15.48
C VAL A 590 4.37 21.76 -14.38
N VAL A 591 5.44 21.06 -14.75
CA VAL A 591 6.45 20.55 -13.80
C VAL A 591 7.84 20.87 -14.39
N TRP A 592 8.89 20.12 -14.04
CA TRP A 592 10.27 20.39 -14.43
C TRP A 592 10.49 20.58 -15.93
N PRO A 593 9.91 19.78 -16.84
CA PRO A 593 10.15 19.97 -18.27
C PRO A 593 9.28 21.07 -18.92
N GLY A 594 8.52 21.83 -18.12
CA GLY A 594 7.51 22.77 -18.62
C GLY A 594 6.13 22.11 -18.73
N PRO A 595 5.35 22.38 -19.80
CA PRO A 595 4.03 21.79 -20.00
C PRO A 595 4.10 20.26 -20.00
N THR A 596 3.23 19.62 -19.22
CA THR A 596 3.31 18.17 -18.92
C THR A 596 1.94 17.51 -18.90
N VAL A 597 1.93 16.20 -19.13
CA VAL A 597 0.79 15.30 -18.93
C VAL A 597 1.09 14.32 -17.80
N PHE A 598 0.04 13.78 -17.19
CA PHE A 598 0.12 12.93 -16.00
C PHE A 598 -0.44 11.55 -16.31
N PRO A 599 0.28 10.45 -16.04
CA PRO A 599 -0.25 9.10 -16.16
C PRO A 599 -1.49 8.90 -15.28
N ASP A 600 -2.51 8.28 -15.84
CA ASP A 600 -3.65 7.78 -15.11
C ASP A 600 -3.35 6.36 -14.61
N TRP A 601 -2.98 6.26 -13.33
CA TRP A 601 -2.64 4.97 -12.73
C TRP A 601 -3.81 3.99 -12.66
N PHE A 602 -5.05 4.44 -12.84
CA PHE A 602 -6.24 3.58 -12.92
C PHE A 602 -6.51 3.04 -14.34
N HIS A 603 -5.76 3.49 -15.35
CA HIS A 603 -5.88 2.96 -16.70
C HIS A 603 -5.31 1.53 -16.75
N PRO A 604 -6.00 0.53 -17.33
CA PRO A 604 -5.55 -0.86 -17.31
C PRO A 604 -4.22 -1.12 -18.05
N GLN A 605 -3.77 -0.18 -18.90
CA GLN A 605 -2.49 -0.25 -19.60
C GLN A 605 -1.36 0.54 -18.93
N SER A 606 -1.63 1.29 -17.84
CA SER A 606 -0.62 2.12 -17.16
C SER A 606 0.59 1.30 -16.70
N GLN A 607 0.39 0.11 -16.14
CA GLN A 607 1.47 -0.79 -15.73
C GLN A 607 2.30 -1.28 -16.91
N ALA A 608 1.66 -1.67 -18.02
CA ALA A 608 2.36 -2.14 -19.21
C ALA A 608 3.19 -1.02 -19.85
N TYR A 609 2.61 0.20 -19.92
CA TYR A 609 3.33 1.40 -20.33
C TYR A 609 4.56 1.66 -19.46
N TRP A 610 4.36 1.71 -18.13
CA TRP A 610 5.43 2.06 -17.19
C TRP A 610 6.55 1.02 -17.18
N SER A 611 6.22 -0.27 -17.12
CA SER A 611 7.19 -1.35 -17.24
C SER A 611 7.93 -1.30 -18.57
N GLY A 612 7.24 -1.02 -19.68
CA GLY A 612 7.86 -0.88 -21.00
C GLY A 612 8.88 0.26 -21.08
N GLN A 613 8.59 1.41 -20.47
CA GLN A 613 9.55 2.51 -20.37
C GLN A 613 10.80 2.09 -19.58
N PHE A 614 10.62 1.38 -18.47
CA PHE A 614 11.71 0.88 -17.61
C PHE A 614 12.55 -0.22 -18.28
N ASP A 615 11.91 -1.15 -18.98
CA ASP A 615 12.57 -2.25 -19.69
C ASP A 615 13.44 -1.72 -20.83
N SER A 616 13.04 -0.60 -21.44
CA SER A 616 13.76 0.07 -22.52
C SER A 616 14.87 0.99 -22.00
N PHE A 617 14.50 2.02 -21.22
CA PHE A 617 15.43 3.10 -20.87
C PHE A 617 16.48 2.68 -19.85
N PHE A 618 16.11 1.81 -18.90
CA PHE A 618 17.06 1.33 -17.91
C PHE A 618 17.74 0.03 -18.34
N ASN A 619 17.47 -0.53 -19.52
CA ASN A 619 17.98 -1.85 -19.93
C ASN A 619 19.48 -2.03 -19.63
N ALA A 620 19.90 -3.16 -19.03
CA ALA A 620 21.31 -3.33 -18.66
C ALA A 620 22.26 -3.28 -19.88
N ASP A 621 21.83 -3.83 -21.01
CA ASP A 621 22.65 -3.94 -22.22
C ASP A 621 22.58 -2.69 -23.11
N THR A 622 21.46 -1.95 -23.10
CA THR A 622 21.25 -0.83 -24.03
C THR A 622 20.94 0.52 -23.38
N GLY A 623 20.54 0.54 -22.10
CA GLY A 623 20.11 1.71 -21.33
C GLY A 623 21.02 2.01 -20.13
N ILE A 624 20.47 2.59 -19.06
CA ILE A 624 21.17 2.84 -17.78
C ILE A 624 20.85 1.72 -16.78
N ASP A 625 21.83 0.90 -16.41
CA ASP A 625 21.62 -0.21 -15.47
C ASP A 625 21.53 0.26 -14.00
N ILE A 626 20.41 0.87 -13.62
CA ILE A 626 20.16 1.31 -12.25
C ILE A 626 19.90 0.13 -11.31
N ASP A 627 20.32 0.27 -10.05
CA ASP A 627 20.11 -0.72 -9.00
C ASP A 627 18.86 -0.43 -8.18
N TYR A 628 18.66 0.84 -7.83
CA TYR A 628 17.51 1.33 -7.08
C TYR A 628 16.85 2.49 -7.83
N LEU A 629 15.66 2.87 -7.39
CA LEU A 629 14.86 3.91 -8.03
C LEU A 629 14.44 4.99 -7.03
N TRP A 630 14.42 6.23 -7.50
CA TRP A 630 13.79 7.34 -6.81
C TRP A 630 12.62 7.86 -7.64
N ILE A 631 11.43 7.88 -7.05
CA ILE A 631 10.25 8.50 -7.67
C ILE A 631 9.84 9.74 -6.88
N ASP A 632 9.64 10.86 -7.57
CA ASP A 632 9.40 12.16 -6.96
C ASP A 632 8.20 12.88 -7.62
N MET A 633 7.81 14.04 -7.09
CA MET A 633 6.77 14.92 -7.64
C MET A 633 5.38 14.25 -7.77
N ASN A 634 5.13 13.25 -6.94
CA ASN A 634 4.05 12.29 -7.11
C ASN A 634 2.89 12.43 -6.12
N GLU A 635 2.67 13.63 -5.57
CA GLU A 635 1.47 13.93 -4.81
C GLU A 635 0.14 13.88 -5.60
N ALA A 636 -0.01 14.25 -6.89
CA ALA A 636 0.97 14.73 -7.89
C ALA A 636 1.23 16.24 -7.81
N ALA A 637 2.49 16.66 -7.91
CA ALA A 637 2.85 18.07 -7.92
C ALA A 637 2.52 18.75 -9.26
N ASN A 638 2.04 19.99 -9.21
CA ASN A 638 1.86 20.86 -10.37
C ASN A 638 2.33 22.27 -10.01
N PHE A 639 3.31 22.81 -10.72
CA PHE A 639 3.88 24.12 -10.40
C PHE A 639 2.94 25.27 -10.71
N CYS A 640 2.01 25.08 -11.63
CA CYS A 640 1.06 26.09 -12.02
C CYS A 640 -0.08 26.17 -10.99
N ASN A 641 -0.47 27.39 -10.58
CA ASN A 641 -1.61 27.57 -9.67
C ASN A 641 -2.92 27.23 -10.40
N TYR A 642 -3.87 26.61 -9.69
CA TYR A 642 -5.24 26.42 -10.20
C TYR A 642 -5.85 27.78 -10.61
N PRO A 643 -6.52 27.90 -11.77
CA PRO A 643 -6.95 26.84 -12.68
C PRO A 643 -5.94 26.48 -13.78
N CYS A 644 -4.71 26.96 -13.71
CA CYS A 644 -3.67 26.79 -14.73
C CYS A 644 -4.17 26.97 -16.18
N SER A 645 -4.81 28.10 -16.46
CA SER A 645 -5.46 28.33 -17.76
C SER A 645 -4.49 28.46 -18.95
N ASP A 646 -3.22 28.78 -18.70
CA ASP A 646 -2.16 28.87 -19.72
C ASP A 646 -0.86 28.21 -19.20
N PRO A 647 -0.76 26.86 -19.26
CA PRO A 647 0.44 26.15 -18.82
C PRO A 647 1.70 26.54 -19.60
N PHE A 648 1.56 26.91 -20.88
CA PHE A 648 2.69 27.31 -21.72
C PHE A 648 3.22 28.68 -21.33
N GLY A 649 2.34 29.66 -21.17
CA GLY A 649 2.71 30.99 -20.68
C GLY A 649 3.32 30.93 -19.28
N TYR A 650 2.74 30.13 -18.38
CA TYR A 650 3.31 29.93 -17.03
C TYR A 650 4.72 29.34 -17.08
N ALA A 651 4.94 28.31 -17.92
CA ALA A 651 6.26 27.70 -18.07
C ALA A 651 7.29 28.70 -18.62
N GLU A 652 6.93 29.52 -19.62
CA GLU A 652 7.80 30.56 -20.17
C GLU A 652 8.13 31.63 -19.12
N GLU A 653 7.15 32.11 -18.37
CA GLU A 653 7.32 33.14 -17.34
C GLU A 653 8.19 32.69 -16.16
N ASN A 654 8.20 31.38 -15.86
CA ASN A 654 8.92 30.80 -14.72
C ASN A 654 10.18 30.02 -15.14
N ASN A 655 10.61 30.13 -16.39
CA ASN A 655 11.79 29.45 -16.94
C ASN A 655 11.74 27.92 -16.78
N PHE A 656 10.66 27.29 -17.20
CA PHE A 656 10.57 25.83 -17.32
C PHE A 656 10.69 25.37 -18.79
N PRO A 657 11.58 24.41 -19.10
CA PRO A 657 12.55 23.80 -18.19
C PRO A 657 13.64 24.78 -17.74
N PRO A 658 14.21 24.58 -16.52
CA PRO A 658 15.30 25.41 -16.04
C PRO A 658 16.51 25.31 -16.98
N GLU A 659 17.28 26.40 -17.10
CA GLU A 659 18.46 26.42 -17.96
C GLU A 659 19.48 25.37 -17.50
N ALA A 660 19.82 24.45 -18.41
CA ALA A 660 20.82 23.44 -18.12
C ALA A 660 22.20 24.09 -17.86
N PRO A 661 23.02 23.55 -16.94
CA PRO A 661 24.36 24.07 -16.65
C PRO A 661 25.21 24.24 -17.91
N ALA A 662 26.19 25.13 -17.96
CA ALA A 662 27.01 25.27 -19.16
C ALA A 662 27.72 23.95 -19.53
N VAL A 663 27.70 23.55 -20.81
CA VAL A 663 28.44 22.38 -21.29
C VAL A 663 29.93 22.56 -21.01
N ARG A 664 30.56 21.56 -20.39
CA ARG A 664 31.98 21.60 -20.05
C ARG A 664 32.85 21.62 -21.30
N ASN A 665 33.66 22.67 -21.47
CA ASN A 665 34.66 22.76 -22.54
C ASN A 665 35.91 21.92 -22.21
N GLY A 666 35.84 20.62 -22.45
CA GLY A 666 36.92 19.65 -22.19
C GLY A 666 37.05 19.24 -20.72
N SER A 667 37.48 18.00 -20.45
CA SER A 667 37.82 17.57 -19.08
C SER A 667 39.20 18.10 -18.69
N PRO A 668 39.35 18.91 -17.63
CA PRO A 668 40.66 19.37 -17.17
C PRO A 668 41.45 18.30 -16.40
N ILE A 669 40.87 17.12 -16.12
CA ILE A 669 41.45 16.11 -15.25
C ILE A 669 41.34 14.74 -15.92
N ALA A 670 42.46 14.03 -16.06
CA ALA A 670 42.47 12.62 -16.38
C ALA A 670 42.03 11.85 -15.13
N LEU A 671 40.85 11.24 -15.17
CA LEU A 671 40.34 10.39 -14.08
C LEU A 671 40.91 8.98 -14.23
N PRO A 672 41.73 8.49 -13.27
CA PRO A 672 42.25 7.13 -13.33
C PRO A 672 41.09 6.11 -13.37
N GLY A 673 41.08 5.22 -14.37
CA GLY A 673 40.04 4.19 -14.54
C GLY A 673 39.02 4.45 -15.66
N PHE A 674 38.99 5.65 -16.24
CA PHE A 674 38.11 5.99 -17.37
C PHE A 674 38.85 6.02 -18.72
N SER A 675 38.16 5.70 -19.81
CA SER A 675 38.76 5.54 -21.15
C SER A 675 39.18 6.88 -21.79
N ALA A 676 40.10 6.85 -22.76
CA ALA A 676 40.61 8.04 -23.46
C ALA A 676 39.63 8.63 -24.49
N ASP A 677 38.57 7.91 -24.85
CA ASP A 677 37.59 8.30 -25.88
C ASP A 677 36.48 9.24 -25.35
N PHE A 678 36.68 9.77 -24.14
CA PHE A 678 35.75 10.61 -23.41
C PHE A 678 35.79 12.09 -23.90
N GLN A 679 35.68 12.40 -25.23
CA GLN A 679 35.45 13.74 -25.89
C GLN A 679 35.01 13.66 -27.44
N PRO A 680 34.21 14.61 -28.05
CA PRO A 680 33.16 14.39 -29.12
C PRO A 680 33.38 15.05 -30.54
N PRO A 681 32.47 15.01 -31.59
CA PRO A 681 31.21 15.82 -31.77
C PRO A 681 30.01 15.23 -32.64
N SER A 682 29.05 16.08 -33.07
CA SER A 682 27.55 15.98 -33.09
C SER A 682 26.74 16.02 -34.44
N SER A 683 25.40 15.72 -34.41
CA SER A 683 24.22 16.54 -34.91
C SER A 683 22.95 15.86 -35.60
N ALA A 684 21.75 16.13 -35.03
CA ALA A 684 20.34 16.44 -35.47
C ALA A 684 19.50 15.74 -36.61
N ALA A 685 18.19 15.42 -36.36
CA ALA A 685 16.93 16.11 -36.84
C ALA A 685 15.61 15.28 -37.14
N LYS A 686 14.52 15.54 -36.37
CA LYS A 686 13.03 15.74 -36.60
C LYS A 686 12.18 14.99 -37.70
N LEU A 687 10.95 14.46 -37.37
CA LEU A 687 9.59 14.76 -37.99
C LEU A 687 8.28 14.02 -37.47
N ARG A 688 7.23 14.79 -37.06
CA ARG A 688 5.73 14.86 -37.38
C ARG A 688 4.62 13.74 -37.19
N LEU A 689 3.56 14.14 -36.44
CA LEU A 689 2.04 14.03 -36.56
C LEU A 689 1.35 12.61 -36.49
N ARG A 690 0.16 12.33 -35.89
CA ARG A 690 -1.17 13.00 -35.79
C ARG A 690 -2.16 12.25 -34.82
N ARG A 691 -3.23 12.93 -34.36
CA ARG A 691 -4.21 12.65 -33.27
C ARG A 691 -5.52 11.91 -33.66
N GLN A 692 -6.19 11.19 -32.73
CA GLN A 692 -7.65 10.88 -32.74
C GLN A 692 -8.22 10.61 -31.31
N GLU A 693 -9.51 10.92 -31.07
CA GLU A 693 -10.21 11.04 -29.76
C GLU A 693 -11.10 9.84 -29.36
N ASN A 694 -11.34 9.68 -28.03
CA ASN A 694 -12.59 9.16 -27.44
C ASN A 694 -12.68 9.48 -25.92
N THR A 695 -13.91 9.60 -25.39
CA THR A 695 -14.30 10.13 -24.07
C THR A 695 -14.86 9.06 -23.10
N ALA A 696 -14.59 9.20 -21.80
CA ALA A 696 -15.12 8.35 -20.71
C ALA A 696 -16.11 9.12 -19.80
N SER A 697 -16.95 8.39 -19.05
CA SER A 697 -18.02 8.96 -18.20
C SER A 697 -17.80 8.68 -16.70
N MET A 698 -18.06 9.68 -15.85
CA MET A 698 -17.90 9.64 -14.38
C MET A 698 -18.71 8.53 -13.68
N MET A 699 -18.08 7.88 -12.69
CA MET A 699 -18.70 7.04 -11.67
C MET A 699 -18.65 7.78 -10.31
N GLY A 700 -19.80 8.14 -9.76
CA GLY A 700 -19.90 8.85 -8.48
C GLY A 700 -21.30 9.40 -8.22
N LEU A 701 -21.52 9.95 -7.02
CA LEU A 701 -22.77 10.66 -6.73
C LEU A 701 -22.90 11.88 -7.66
N PRO A 702 -24.07 12.10 -8.31
CA PRO A 702 -24.27 13.26 -9.16
C PRO A 702 -24.28 14.56 -8.33
N ASP A 703 -24.03 15.69 -8.99
CA ASP A 703 -24.19 17.05 -8.43
C ASP A 703 -23.23 17.43 -7.28
N ARG A 704 -22.06 16.77 -7.15
CA ARG A 704 -20.97 17.18 -6.25
C ARG A 704 -20.18 18.36 -6.84
N ASP A 705 -19.79 19.32 -6.00
CA ASP A 705 -18.80 20.35 -6.36
C ASP A 705 -17.40 19.82 -6.03
N LEU A 706 -16.72 19.31 -7.05
CA LEU A 706 -15.41 18.66 -6.88
C LEU A 706 -14.28 19.67 -6.72
N ILE A 707 -14.46 20.95 -7.07
CA ILE A 707 -13.41 21.98 -6.98
C ILE A 707 -13.51 22.71 -5.65
N ASP A 708 -14.69 23.21 -5.32
CA ASP A 708 -14.96 24.06 -4.16
C ASP A 708 -16.05 23.42 -3.28
N PRO A 709 -15.72 22.30 -2.58
CA PRO A 709 -16.71 21.60 -1.77
C PRO A 709 -17.26 22.49 -0.64
N PRO A 710 -18.48 22.22 -0.15
CA PRO A 710 -19.13 23.03 0.90
C PRO A 710 -18.32 23.19 2.19
N TYR A 711 -17.50 22.18 2.53
CA TYR A 711 -16.54 22.23 3.63
C TYR A 711 -15.13 22.39 3.06
N SER A 712 -14.38 23.38 3.54
CA SER A 712 -12.98 23.59 3.15
C SER A 712 -12.05 23.14 4.25
N ILE A 713 -11.21 22.15 3.98
CA ILE A 713 -10.09 21.77 4.86
C ILE A 713 -9.00 22.85 4.85
N GLN A 714 -8.17 22.91 5.89
CA GLN A 714 -7.03 23.81 5.96
C GLN A 714 -5.83 23.32 5.13
N ASN A 715 -6.04 23.13 3.82
CA ASN A 715 -4.96 22.83 2.88
C ASN A 715 -4.08 24.08 2.73
N ALA A 716 -2.78 23.97 3.02
CA ALA A 716 -1.89 25.13 3.00
C ALA A 716 -1.68 25.72 1.60
N ALA A 717 -1.90 24.94 0.54
CA ALA A 717 -1.91 25.44 -0.82
C ALA A 717 -3.18 26.23 -1.18
N GLY A 718 -4.21 26.27 -0.32
CA GLY A 718 -5.49 26.91 -0.61
C GLY A 718 -6.52 25.90 -1.13
N SER A 719 -7.07 26.11 -2.34
CA SER A 719 -8.05 25.18 -2.91
C SER A 719 -7.45 23.79 -3.12
N LEU A 720 -8.29 22.75 -3.17
CA LEU A 720 -7.84 21.36 -3.28
C LEU A 720 -7.01 21.11 -4.54
N SER A 721 -7.44 21.68 -5.66
CA SER A 721 -6.76 21.60 -6.96
C SER A 721 -5.50 22.47 -7.06
N ASN A 722 -5.22 23.34 -6.08
CA ASN A 722 -4.08 24.23 -6.20
C ASN A 722 -2.77 23.47 -6.04
N LYS A 723 -1.84 23.71 -6.97
CA LYS A 723 -0.53 23.04 -7.05
C LYS A 723 -0.59 21.52 -7.25
N THR A 724 -1.70 20.99 -7.77
CA THR A 724 -1.85 19.57 -8.07
C THR A 724 -2.75 19.34 -9.31
N ILE A 725 -3.17 18.10 -9.56
CA ILE A 725 -4.14 17.72 -10.58
C ILE A 725 -5.50 18.31 -10.18
N HIS A 726 -6.29 18.77 -11.15
CA HIS A 726 -7.60 19.31 -10.80
C HIS A 726 -8.50 18.19 -10.25
N THR A 727 -9.15 18.43 -9.13
CA THR A 727 -9.97 17.43 -8.44
C THR A 727 -11.23 16.99 -9.20
N ASP A 728 -11.64 17.75 -10.22
CA ASP A 728 -12.73 17.41 -11.14
C ASP A 728 -12.31 16.53 -12.33
N ILE A 729 -11.02 16.19 -12.44
CA ILE A 729 -10.53 15.21 -13.42
C ILE A 729 -11.10 13.84 -13.07
N ILE A 730 -11.57 13.15 -14.11
CA ILE A 730 -12.16 11.82 -14.01
C ILE A 730 -11.18 10.82 -14.61
N HIS A 731 -10.73 9.88 -13.79
CA HIS A 731 -9.89 8.75 -14.20
C HIS A 731 -10.63 7.86 -15.21
N TYR A 732 -9.88 7.04 -15.93
CA TYR A 732 -10.38 6.09 -16.91
C TYR A 732 -11.45 5.15 -16.34
N ASN A 733 -11.27 4.72 -15.10
CA ASN A 733 -12.24 3.88 -14.39
C ASN A 733 -13.44 4.67 -13.84
N GLY A 734 -13.58 5.96 -14.13
CA GLY A 734 -14.69 6.80 -13.71
C GLY A 734 -14.57 7.42 -12.31
N LEU A 735 -13.55 7.09 -11.51
CA LEU A 735 -13.32 7.75 -10.24
C LEU A 735 -12.89 9.21 -10.44
N ALA A 736 -13.24 10.09 -9.52
CA ALA A 736 -12.79 11.48 -9.54
C ALA A 736 -11.49 11.62 -8.76
N GLU A 737 -10.55 12.44 -9.26
CA GLU A 737 -9.31 12.79 -8.58
C GLU A 737 -9.57 13.30 -7.15
N TYR A 738 -10.69 14.00 -6.92
CA TYR A 738 -11.18 14.39 -5.59
C TYR A 738 -11.17 13.26 -4.55
N ASP A 739 -11.58 12.05 -4.94
CA ASP A 739 -11.70 10.88 -4.05
C ASP A 739 -10.37 10.10 -3.97
N THR A 740 -9.47 10.27 -4.94
CA THR A 740 -8.29 9.42 -5.19
C THR A 740 -6.94 10.12 -5.10
N HIS A 741 -6.89 11.46 -4.97
CA HIS A 741 -5.68 12.29 -4.94
C HIS A 741 -4.61 11.74 -3.99
N ASN A 742 -4.98 11.43 -2.75
CA ASN A 742 -4.05 10.89 -1.75
C ASN A 742 -3.45 9.52 -2.13
N LEU A 743 -3.99 8.83 -3.14
CA LEU A 743 -3.51 7.54 -3.62
C LEU A 743 -2.45 7.66 -4.72
N TYR A 744 -2.34 8.81 -5.41
CA TYR A 744 -1.56 8.95 -6.66
C TYR A 744 -0.11 8.46 -6.50
N GLY A 745 0.59 8.92 -5.45
CA GLY A 745 1.97 8.52 -5.17
C GLY A 745 2.14 7.04 -4.82
N THR A 746 1.19 6.46 -4.08
CA THR A 746 1.21 5.04 -3.73
C THR A 746 0.91 4.15 -4.94
N MET A 747 0.07 4.63 -5.86
CA MET A 747 -0.15 3.94 -7.13
C MET A 747 1.12 3.97 -7.99
N MET A 748 1.77 5.12 -8.15
CA MET A 748 3.07 5.20 -8.83
C MET A 748 4.12 4.29 -8.16
N SER A 749 4.12 4.22 -6.82
CA SER A 749 5.01 3.36 -6.03
C SER A 749 4.84 1.87 -6.38
N ASN A 750 3.61 1.37 -6.42
CA ASN A 750 3.32 0.00 -6.83
C ASN A 750 3.74 -0.24 -8.29
N HIS A 751 3.41 0.67 -9.20
CA HIS A 751 3.77 0.55 -10.61
C HIS A 751 5.28 0.48 -10.82
N SER A 752 6.01 1.32 -10.11
CA SER A 752 7.46 1.43 -10.18
C SER A 752 8.16 0.22 -9.56
N ARG A 753 7.64 -0.30 -8.45
CA ARG A 753 8.10 -1.59 -7.90
C ARG A 753 7.97 -2.70 -8.93
N ASN A 754 6.79 -2.84 -9.55
CA ASN A 754 6.55 -3.88 -10.56
C ASN A 754 7.42 -3.69 -11.82
N ALA A 755 7.69 -2.44 -12.21
CA ALA A 755 8.61 -2.14 -13.29
C ALA A 755 10.06 -2.53 -12.96
N MET A 756 10.53 -2.26 -11.74
CA MET A 756 11.84 -2.72 -11.27
C MET A 756 11.92 -4.25 -11.16
N LEU A 757 10.86 -4.91 -10.71
CA LEU A 757 10.76 -6.37 -10.70
C LEU A 757 10.73 -6.97 -12.11
N SER A 758 10.12 -6.30 -13.09
CA SER A 758 10.17 -6.73 -14.50
C SER A 758 11.61 -6.82 -15.00
N ARG A 759 12.43 -5.82 -14.63
CA ARG A 759 13.84 -5.72 -15.02
C ARG A 759 14.74 -6.74 -14.30
N ARG A 760 14.52 -6.91 -12.99
CA ARG A 760 15.31 -7.81 -12.13
C ARG A 760 14.37 -8.73 -11.33
N PRO A 761 13.74 -9.73 -11.99
CA PRO A 761 12.65 -10.52 -11.38
C PRO A 761 13.09 -11.44 -10.24
N GLN A 762 14.39 -11.64 -10.08
CA GLN A 762 14.98 -12.46 -9.03
C GLN A 762 15.48 -11.64 -7.85
N ASP A 763 15.58 -10.31 -7.97
CA ASP A 763 16.18 -9.44 -6.97
C ASP A 763 15.11 -8.60 -6.27
N ARG A 764 15.34 -8.29 -5.00
CA ARG A 764 14.54 -7.31 -4.26
C ARG A 764 14.76 -5.93 -4.86
N THR A 765 13.68 -5.18 -4.93
CA THR A 765 13.72 -3.80 -5.39
C THR A 765 13.81 -2.84 -4.20
N LEU A 766 14.58 -1.78 -4.36
CA LEU A 766 14.47 -0.58 -3.52
C LEU A 766 13.94 0.56 -4.39
N VAL A 767 12.79 1.09 -4.00
CA VAL A 767 12.20 2.31 -4.56
C VAL A 767 11.98 3.27 -3.39
N ILE A 768 12.41 4.52 -3.55
CA ILE A 768 12.22 5.58 -2.56
C ILE A 768 11.22 6.59 -3.15
N THR A 769 10.09 6.81 -2.46
CA THR A 769 8.98 7.68 -2.90
C THR A 769 8.81 8.91 -2.00
N ARG A 770 8.29 10.01 -2.56
CA ARG A 770 7.88 11.18 -1.79
C ARG A 770 6.50 10.98 -1.20
N SER A 771 5.49 10.92 -2.07
CA SER A 771 4.11 10.80 -1.65
C SER A 771 3.75 9.37 -1.27
N THR A 772 2.99 9.23 -0.19
CA THR A 772 2.57 7.95 0.40
C THR A 772 1.13 7.99 0.87
N PHE A 773 0.50 6.82 0.96
CA PHE A 773 -0.77 6.56 1.61
C PHE A 773 -0.61 5.37 2.55
N LEU A 774 -1.61 5.07 3.37
CA LEU A 774 -1.68 3.83 4.14
C LEU A 774 -1.32 2.62 3.25
N GLY A 775 -0.40 1.78 3.72
CA GLY A 775 0.06 0.58 3.03
C GLY A 775 1.17 0.79 1.99
N ALA A 776 1.64 2.03 1.75
CA ALA A 776 2.75 2.27 0.81
C ALA A 776 4.03 1.47 1.16
N GLY A 777 4.28 1.22 2.44
CA GLY A 777 5.43 0.46 2.92
C GLY A 777 5.52 -0.97 2.39
N GLN A 778 4.40 -1.57 1.94
CA GLN A 778 4.40 -2.89 1.28
C GLN A 778 5.20 -2.90 -0.03
N TYR A 779 5.48 -1.73 -0.60
CA TYR A 779 6.07 -1.60 -1.92
C TYR A 779 7.43 -0.89 -1.88
N VAL A 780 7.57 0.15 -1.05
CA VAL A 780 8.61 1.17 -1.20
C VAL A 780 9.09 1.71 0.16
N GLY A 781 10.26 2.36 0.15
CA GLY A 781 10.72 3.25 1.21
C GLY A 781 10.36 4.71 0.93
N HIS A 782 10.72 5.60 1.85
CA HIS A 782 10.33 7.02 1.81
C HIS A 782 11.49 7.91 2.27
N TRP A 783 11.59 9.14 1.77
CA TRP A 783 12.43 10.18 2.38
C TRP A 783 11.56 11.33 2.83
N LEU A 784 11.93 11.98 3.93
CA LEU A 784 11.13 12.99 4.64
C LEU A 784 10.98 14.34 3.91
N GLY A 785 11.24 14.36 2.59
CA GLY A 785 11.11 15.52 1.74
C GLY A 785 12.20 16.58 1.91
N ASP A 786 11.88 17.76 1.38
CA ASP A 786 12.76 18.90 1.18
C ASP A 786 13.00 19.66 2.49
N ASN A 787 13.70 19.04 3.43
CA ASN A 787 14.07 19.65 4.70
C ASN A 787 15.08 20.81 4.52
N ILE A 788 15.14 21.73 5.49
CA ILE A 788 16.12 22.83 5.48
C ILE A 788 17.38 22.44 6.26
N SER A 789 18.52 22.98 5.85
CA SER A 789 19.82 22.88 6.50
C SER A 789 19.89 23.69 7.80
N ASP A 790 19.07 23.33 8.79
CA ASP A 790 19.03 23.95 10.11
C ASP A 790 18.79 22.94 11.26
N TRP A 791 18.97 23.41 12.49
CA TRP A 791 18.81 22.60 13.71
C TRP A 791 17.35 22.20 14.03
N PRO A 792 16.33 23.04 13.79
CA PRO A 792 14.94 22.59 13.83
C PRO A 792 14.66 21.35 12.98
N HIS A 793 15.13 21.33 11.73
CA HIS A 793 14.93 20.21 10.82
C HIS A 793 15.78 18.99 11.19
N TYR A 794 17.00 19.21 11.69
CA TYR A 794 17.80 18.16 12.32
C TYR A 794 17.02 17.44 13.43
N ARG A 795 16.34 18.19 14.31
CA ARG A 795 15.55 17.63 15.41
C ARG A 795 14.25 16.97 14.95
N ILE A 796 13.48 17.62 14.08
CA ILE A 796 12.17 17.11 13.67
C ILE A 796 12.27 15.82 12.85
N SER A 797 13.41 15.60 12.18
CA SER A 797 13.70 14.35 11.46
C SER A 797 13.51 13.10 12.32
N LEU A 798 13.81 13.19 13.62
CA LEU A 798 13.69 12.09 14.57
C LEU A 798 12.21 11.71 14.78
N ALA A 799 11.36 12.70 15.05
CA ALA A 799 9.93 12.49 15.25
C ALA A 799 9.25 11.93 13.99
N GLN A 800 9.57 12.48 12.81
CA GLN A 800 9.05 11.99 11.54
C GLN A 800 9.50 10.54 11.28
N MET A 801 10.79 10.25 11.41
CA MET A 801 11.35 8.91 11.22
C MET A 801 10.65 7.88 12.14
N LEU A 802 10.42 8.24 13.40
CA LEU A 802 9.71 7.39 14.35
C LEU A 802 8.27 7.13 13.92
N ALA A 803 7.56 8.14 13.42
CA ALA A 803 6.19 7.98 12.94
C ALA A 803 6.12 7.02 11.73
N PHE A 804 7.01 7.20 10.75
CA PHE A 804 7.04 6.35 9.56
C PHE A 804 7.42 4.91 9.88
N SER A 805 8.47 4.69 10.68
CA SER A 805 8.93 3.34 10.99
C SER A 805 7.99 2.61 11.95
N SER A 806 7.51 3.26 13.02
CA SER A 806 6.78 2.56 14.09
C SER A 806 5.25 2.61 14.00
N ILE A 807 4.67 3.52 13.21
CA ILE A 807 3.21 3.70 13.12
C ILE A 807 2.72 3.49 11.68
N PHE A 808 3.36 4.13 10.70
CA PHE A 808 2.92 4.04 9.29
C PHE A 808 3.42 2.79 8.56
N GLN A 809 4.28 1.99 9.22
CA GLN A 809 4.85 0.75 8.68
C GLN A 809 5.61 1.01 7.37
N ILE A 810 6.45 2.04 7.36
CA ILE A 810 7.40 2.36 6.27
C ILE A 810 8.80 2.49 6.91
N PRO A 811 9.50 1.37 7.17
CA PRO A 811 10.73 1.38 7.95
C PRO A 811 11.93 1.92 7.18
N MET A 812 11.97 1.76 5.87
CA MET A 812 13.03 2.30 5.03
C MET A 812 12.83 3.81 4.83
N VAL A 813 13.14 4.59 5.88
CA VAL A 813 12.90 6.02 5.95
C VAL A 813 14.10 6.80 6.50
N GLY A 814 14.25 8.05 6.05
CA GLY A 814 15.29 8.97 6.50
C GLY A 814 15.11 10.37 5.93
N SER A 815 15.77 11.36 6.52
CA SER A 815 15.83 12.73 6.01
C SER A 815 17.10 12.95 5.19
N ASP A 816 17.09 13.97 4.33
CA ASP A 816 18.31 14.39 3.65
C ASP A 816 19.31 14.96 4.67
N VAL A 817 20.39 14.20 4.87
CA VAL A 817 21.44 14.49 5.83
C VAL A 817 22.18 15.76 5.42
N CYS A 818 22.46 16.61 6.40
CA CYS A 818 22.95 17.99 6.28
C CYS A 818 21.89 19.02 5.86
N GLY A 819 20.70 18.57 5.43
CA GLY A 819 19.60 19.37 4.94
C GLY A 819 19.61 19.51 3.41
N PHE A 820 18.44 19.51 2.79
CA PHE A 820 18.28 19.71 1.35
C PHE A 820 18.37 21.20 0.98
N GLY A 821 17.52 22.03 1.58
CA GLY A 821 17.40 23.46 1.29
C GLY A 821 18.34 24.32 2.12
N GLY A 822 18.83 25.41 1.53
CA GLY A 822 19.78 26.34 2.15
C GLY A 822 21.20 25.79 2.27
N ASN A 823 22.12 26.63 2.75
CA ASN A 823 23.51 26.21 2.97
C ASN A 823 23.66 25.60 4.36
N THR A 824 24.12 24.36 4.41
CA THR A 824 24.54 23.74 5.67
C THR A 824 25.77 24.42 6.27
N THR A 825 26.04 24.12 7.54
CA THR A 825 27.28 24.49 8.21
C THR A 825 28.12 23.24 8.47
N GLU A 826 29.45 23.40 8.56
CA GLU A 826 30.36 22.30 8.87
C GLU A 826 29.95 21.56 10.16
N ALA A 827 29.60 22.31 11.21
CA ALA A 827 29.17 21.77 12.51
C ALA A 827 27.83 21.00 12.42
N LEU A 828 26.84 21.56 11.73
CA LEU A 828 25.54 20.90 11.52
C LEU A 828 25.73 19.62 10.69
N CYS A 829 26.46 19.69 9.58
CA CYS A 829 26.66 18.56 8.69
C CYS A 829 27.47 17.45 9.37
N ALA A 830 28.50 17.76 10.17
CA ALA A 830 29.23 16.77 10.97
C ALA A 830 28.30 16.02 11.94
N ARG A 831 27.40 16.72 12.63
CA ARG A 831 26.40 16.14 13.54
C ARG A 831 25.33 15.35 12.84
N TRP A 832 24.90 15.82 11.67
CA TRP A 832 23.89 15.14 10.87
C TRP A 832 24.46 13.88 10.21
N MET A 833 25.73 13.87 9.81
CA MET A 833 26.40 12.65 9.36
C MET A 833 26.41 11.59 10.47
N MET A 834 26.68 11.97 11.73
CA MET A 834 26.62 11.05 12.87
C MET A 834 25.19 10.54 13.14
N LEU A 835 24.20 11.42 13.16
CA LEU A 835 22.80 11.03 13.39
C LEU A 835 22.25 10.17 12.25
N GLY A 836 22.50 10.57 11.00
CA GLY A 836 21.99 9.92 9.80
C GLY A 836 22.45 8.47 9.65
N ALA A 837 23.59 8.10 10.22
CA ALA A 837 24.05 6.71 10.28
C ALA A 837 23.12 5.78 11.08
N PHE A 838 22.15 6.33 11.80
CA PHE A 838 21.08 5.59 12.50
C PHE A 838 19.70 5.81 11.86
N TYR A 839 19.62 6.53 10.74
CA TYR A 839 18.47 6.45 9.86
C TYR A 839 18.51 5.14 9.10
N PRO A 840 17.39 4.43 8.96
CA PRO A 840 17.34 3.29 8.07
C PRO A 840 17.74 3.60 6.63
N PHE A 841 17.23 4.70 6.09
CA PHE A 841 17.67 5.27 4.82
C PHE A 841 18.67 6.40 5.07
N TYR A 842 19.96 6.16 4.78
CA TYR A 842 21.05 7.09 5.08
C TYR A 842 21.56 7.79 3.81
N ARG A 843 20.95 8.92 3.46
CA ARG A 843 21.29 9.72 2.26
C ARG A 843 21.70 11.15 2.63
N ASN A 844 22.84 11.61 2.09
CA ASN A 844 23.12 13.05 1.95
C ASN A 844 22.62 13.52 0.59
N HIS A 845 21.80 14.58 0.57
CA HIS A 845 21.25 15.19 -0.62
C HIS A 845 21.13 16.70 -0.43
N ASN A 846 21.22 17.46 -1.51
CA ASN A 846 21.41 18.91 -1.49
C ASN A 846 20.66 19.54 -2.67
N GLU A 847 20.12 20.74 -2.47
CA GLU A 847 19.45 21.49 -3.54
C GLU A 847 20.41 22.12 -4.55
N LEU A 848 19.84 22.55 -5.68
CA LEU A 848 20.52 23.36 -6.69
C LEU A 848 20.85 24.76 -6.13
N GLY A 849 22.11 25.17 -6.26
CA GLY A 849 22.56 26.50 -5.87
C GLY A 849 23.05 26.63 -4.43
N ALA A 850 22.83 25.63 -3.58
CA ALA A 850 23.48 25.52 -2.28
C ALA A 850 24.97 25.16 -2.41
N ILE A 851 25.77 25.46 -1.38
CA ILE A 851 27.19 25.09 -1.32
C ILE A 851 27.35 23.57 -1.37
N SER A 852 28.50 23.12 -1.88
CA SER A 852 28.79 21.69 -1.88
C SER A 852 28.91 21.12 -0.47
N GLN A 853 28.18 20.04 -0.20
CA GLN A 853 28.09 19.39 1.12
C GLN A 853 28.35 17.88 1.12
N GLU A 854 29.00 17.34 0.09
CA GLU A 854 29.53 15.98 0.13
C GLU A 854 30.42 15.79 1.37
N ALA A 855 30.50 14.56 1.90
CA ALA A 855 31.14 14.36 3.20
C ALA A 855 32.62 14.76 3.24
N TYR A 856 33.33 14.69 2.10
CA TYR A 856 34.74 15.05 1.98
C TYR A 856 35.01 16.56 1.90
N ARG A 857 33.97 17.41 1.91
CA ARG A 857 34.12 18.86 1.72
C ARG A 857 34.82 19.56 2.89
N TRP A 858 34.65 19.03 4.10
CA TRP A 858 35.34 19.47 5.31
C TRP A 858 35.96 18.27 6.02
N GLU A 859 37.14 18.44 6.60
CA GLU A 859 37.82 17.31 7.28
C GLU A 859 37.02 16.81 8.49
N SER A 860 36.39 17.71 9.25
CA SER A 860 35.56 17.31 10.40
C SER A 860 34.33 16.49 9.97
N VAL A 861 33.70 16.86 8.86
CA VAL A 861 32.57 16.12 8.28
C VAL A 861 33.03 14.78 7.70
N ALA A 862 34.20 14.74 7.06
CA ALA A 862 34.80 13.51 6.54
C ALA A 862 35.13 12.53 7.68
N GLU A 863 35.66 13.04 8.79
CA GLU A 863 35.94 12.26 10.00
C GLU A 863 34.64 11.73 10.64
N SER A 864 33.64 12.60 10.83
CA SER A 864 32.32 12.18 11.31
C SER A 864 31.71 11.11 10.40
N ALA A 865 31.79 11.27 9.07
CA ALA A 865 31.28 10.28 8.12
C ALA A 865 32.00 8.93 8.25
N ARG A 866 33.34 8.91 8.31
CA ARG A 866 34.11 7.67 8.50
C ARG A 866 33.75 6.95 9.79
N ILE A 867 33.64 7.69 10.90
CA ILE A 867 33.27 7.13 12.21
C ILE A 867 31.84 6.62 12.19
N ALA A 868 30.89 7.43 11.71
CA ALA A 868 29.47 7.09 11.66
C ALA A 868 29.23 5.84 10.80
N ILE A 869 29.87 5.78 9.62
CA ILE A 869 29.77 4.64 8.72
C ILE A 869 30.46 3.40 9.30
N ASP A 870 31.61 3.53 9.98
CA ASP A 870 32.23 2.39 10.68
C ASP A 870 31.28 1.77 11.71
N ILE A 871 30.67 2.61 12.56
CA ILE A 871 29.71 2.15 13.57
C ILE A 871 28.50 1.49 12.90
N ARG A 872 27.89 2.16 11.90
CA ARG A 872 26.73 1.63 11.17
C ARG A 872 27.03 0.29 10.52
N TYR A 873 28.13 0.17 9.80
CA TYR A 873 28.47 -1.02 9.04
C TYR A 873 28.77 -2.19 9.98
N ARG A 874 29.37 -1.93 11.14
CA ARG A 874 29.53 -2.95 12.18
C ARG A 874 28.19 -3.40 12.78
N MET A 875 27.18 -2.55 12.82
CA MET A 875 25.82 -2.87 13.31
C MET A 875 24.87 -3.38 12.22
N LEU A 876 25.30 -3.47 10.97
CA LEU A 876 24.37 -3.55 9.84
C LEU A 876 23.56 -4.86 9.82
N ASP A 877 24.09 -5.99 10.28
CA ASP A 877 23.30 -7.24 10.41
C ASP A 877 22.29 -7.19 11.55
N TYR A 878 22.56 -6.43 12.63
CA TYR A 878 21.57 -6.16 13.66
C TYR A 878 20.45 -5.26 13.12
N PHE A 879 20.78 -4.23 12.33
CA PHE A 879 19.79 -3.40 11.64
C PHE A 879 18.97 -4.22 10.64
N TYR A 880 19.64 -5.07 9.87
CA TYR A 880 19.00 -5.93 8.87
C TYR A 880 18.08 -6.98 9.50
N THR A 881 18.47 -7.54 10.65
CA THR A 881 17.61 -8.45 11.42
C THR A 881 16.36 -7.72 11.93
N SER A 882 16.52 -6.51 12.48
CA SER A 882 15.38 -5.70 12.93
C SER A 882 14.45 -5.32 11.76
N PHE A 883 15.02 -5.05 10.59
CA PHE A 883 14.27 -4.82 9.35
C PHE A 883 13.48 -6.05 8.92
N TYR A 884 14.14 -7.20 8.90
CA TYR A 884 13.52 -8.47 8.55
C TYR A 884 12.33 -8.78 9.48
N GLU A 885 12.52 -8.63 10.79
CA GLU A 885 11.45 -8.83 11.77
C GLU A 885 10.24 -7.92 11.46
N GLN A 886 10.47 -6.64 11.17
CA GLN A 886 9.37 -5.75 10.77
C GLN A 886 8.66 -6.21 9.49
N THR A 887 9.38 -6.73 8.50
CA THR A 887 8.79 -7.23 7.25
C THR A 887 8.00 -8.53 7.43
N VAL A 888 8.28 -9.28 8.51
CA VAL A 888 7.65 -10.57 8.81
C VAL A 888 6.43 -10.41 9.71
N ASP A 889 6.51 -9.55 10.73
CA ASP A 889 5.45 -9.43 11.74
C ASP A 889 5.07 -7.99 12.13
N GLY A 890 5.72 -6.97 11.57
CA GLY A 890 5.42 -5.57 11.86
C GLY A 890 6.10 -5.01 13.12
N THR A 891 6.99 -5.77 13.77
CA THR A 891 7.81 -5.29 14.90
C THR A 891 8.68 -4.11 14.46
N PRO A 892 8.53 -2.91 15.04
CA PRO A 892 9.25 -1.74 14.56
C PRO A 892 10.77 -1.88 14.64
N SER A 893 11.46 -1.59 13.52
CA SER A 893 12.91 -1.51 13.45
C SER A 893 13.45 -0.28 14.20
N LEU A 894 12.62 0.75 14.39
CA LEU A 894 12.90 1.90 15.25
C LEU A 894 11.81 2.02 16.30
N ASN A 895 12.23 2.14 17.56
CA ASN A 895 11.33 2.18 18.70
C ASN A 895 11.47 3.51 19.44
N PRO A 896 10.39 4.31 19.55
CA PRO A 896 10.31 5.38 20.53
C PRO A 896 10.57 4.83 21.94
N MET A 897 11.11 5.64 22.85
CA MET A 897 11.43 5.18 24.22
C MET A 897 10.24 4.48 24.90
N MET A 898 9.03 5.03 24.72
CA MET A 898 7.79 4.48 25.29
C MET A 898 7.40 3.11 24.73
N PHE A 899 7.90 2.66 23.58
CA PHE A 899 7.60 1.33 23.05
C PHE A 899 8.24 0.23 23.89
N LEU A 900 9.44 0.52 24.43
CA LEU A 900 10.20 -0.43 25.23
C LEU A 900 10.05 -0.21 26.74
N TYR A 901 9.58 0.97 27.14
CA TYR A 901 9.31 1.35 28.53
C TYR A 901 7.89 1.97 28.68
N PRO A 902 6.81 1.26 28.29
CA PRO A 902 5.45 1.80 28.27
C PRO A 902 4.90 2.16 29.65
N GLU A 903 5.46 1.62 30.73
CA GLU A 903 5.03 1.93 32.09
C GLU A 903 5.72 3.20 32.67
N ASP A 904 6.72 3.73 31.98
CA ASP A 904 7.45 4.92 32.40
C ASP A 904 6.93 6.16 31.68
N SER A 905 6.03 6.89 32.33
CA SER A 905 5.38 8.07 31.75
C SER A 905 6.34 9.18 31.34
N ASN A 906 7.57 9.20 31.84
CA ASN A 906 8.57 10.19 31.42
C ASN A 906 9.03 9.97 29.98
N THR A 907 8.82 8.77 29.43
CA THR A 907 9.23 8.41 28.07
C THR A 907 8.23 8.85 27.00
N PHE A 908 7.00 9.19 27.38
CA PHE A 908 5.88 9.38 26.44
C PHE A 908 6.09 10.58 25.52
N ALA A 909 6.78 11.62 25.98
CA ALA A 909 7.06 12.82 25.21
C ALA A 909 8.47 12.83 24.59
N ILE A 910 9.26 11.78 24.78
CA ILE A 910 10.64 11.74 24.27
C ILE A 910 10.63 11.36 22.79
N ASP A 911 11.05 12.31 21.95
CA ASP A 911 11.20 12.15 20.51
C ASP A 911 12.60 12.51 19.99
N LEU A 912 13.50 12.94 20.89
CA LEU A 912 14.90 13.24 20.60
C LEU A 912 15.86 12.10 21.03
N GLN A 913 15.32 10.98 21.50
CA GLN A 913 16.05 9.74 21.74
C GLN A 913 15.21 8.57 21.23
N PHE A 914 15.87 7.55 20.68
CA PHE A 914 15.18 6.38 20.15
C PHE A 914 16.05 5.13 20.22
N PHE A 915 15.42 3.97 20.09
CA PHE A 915 16.11 2.71 19.92
C PHE A 915 16.10 2.28 18.47
N PHE A 916 17.27 1.87 17.95
CA PHE A 916 17.32 1.01 16.77
C PHE A 916 17.17 -0.44 17.23
N GLY A 917 16.19 -1.15 16.68
CA GLY A 917 15.67 -2.41 17.20
C GLY A 917 15.24 -2.23 18.67
N SER A 918 15.43 -3.27 19.48
CA SER A 918 15.09 -3.26 20.90
C SER A 918 16.23 -2.80 21.84
N SER A 919 17.44 -2.60 21.31
CA SER A 919 18.65 -2.68 22.13
C SER A 919 19.64 -1.52 21.99
N VAL A 920 19.64 -0.76 20.88
CA VAL A 920 20.63 0.30 20.65
C VAL A 920 19.99 1.67 20.86
N LEU A 921 20.21 2.29 22.02
CA LEU A 921 19.73 3.63 22.35
C LEU A 921 20.63 4.70 21.73
N ILE A 922 20.05 5.56 20.91
CA ILE A 922 20.73 6.70 20.26
C ILE A 922 20.28 8.00 20.92
N SER A 923 21.24 8.85 21.31
CA SER A 923 20.96 10.13 21.98
C SER A 923 21.77 11.28 21.35
N PRO A 924 21.32 11.85 20.22
CA PRO A 924 22.03 12.90 19.50
C PRO A 924 22.13 14.20 20.28
N VAL A 925 23.21 14.96 20.07
CA VAL A 925 23.29 16.37 20.52
C VAL A 925 22.37 17.22 19.66
N THR A 926 21.44 17.94 20.28
CA THR A 926 20.33 18.61 19.57
C THR A 926 20.48 20.12 19.44
N GLU A 927 21.49 20.70 20.08
CA GLU A 927 21.71 22.15 20.12
C GLU A 927 22.90 22.57 19.26
N GLU A 928 22.76 23.75 18.64
CA GLU A 928 23.80 24.33 17.81
C GLU A 928 25.10 24.56 18.61
N ASN A 929 26.20 24.04 18.08
CA ASN A 929 27.52 24.05 18.72
C ASN A 929 27.55 23.40 20.12
N GLY A 930 26.53 22.58 20.45
CA GLY A 930 26.47 21.83 21.68
C GLY A 930 27.63 20.83 21.79
N THR A 931 28.23 20.77 22.97
CA THR A 931 29.21 19.74 23.36
C THR A 931 28.71 18.91 24.55
N SER A 932 27.41 18.99 24.81
CA SER A 932 26.71 18.22 25.82
C SER A 932 25.30 17.89 25.37
N VAL A 933 24.70 16.88 25.98
CA VAL A 933 23.32 16.47 25.72
C VAL A 933 22.66 15.93 26.98
N ASP A 934 21.42 16.33 27.20
CA ASP A 934 20.56 15.77 28.23
C ASP A 934 19.88 14.50 27.70
N ILE A 935 20.15 13.37 28.35
CA ILE A 935 19.62 12.06 27.96
C ILE A 935 18.79 11.46 29.09
N TYR A 936 17.67 10.84 28.75
CA TYR A 936 16.89 10.04 29.67
C TYR A 936 17.38 8.59 29.67
N LEU A 937 17.73 8.09 30.85
CA LEU A 937 18.01 6.66 31.05
C LEU A 937 16.93 6.08 31.97
N PRO A 938 16.06 5.19 31.45
CA PRO A 938 15.12 4.39 32.24
C PRO A 938 15.81 3.67 33.39
N ASN A 939 15.05 3.17 34.36
CA ASN A 939 15.62 2.38 35.48
C ASN A 939 16.04 0.97 35.04
N ASP A 940 16.96 0.90 34.08
CA ASP A 940 17.54 -0.31 33.48
C ASP A 940 19.07 -0.21 33.51
N ILE A 941 19.76 -1.32 33.25
CA ILE A 941 21.21 -1.32 33.03
C ILE A 941 21.48 -1.06 31.54
N PHE A 942 22.44 -0.17 31.27
CA PHE A 942 22.91 0.18 29.94
C PHE A 942 24.43 0.00 29.86
N TYR A 943 24.97 -0.07 28.65
CA TYR A 943 26.41 -0.15 28.40
C TYR A 943 26.82 0.91 27.39
N ASP A 944 27.69 1.83 27.81
CA ASP A 944 28.12 2.99 27.02
C ASP A 944 29.10 2.57 25.92
N TRP A 945 28.63 2.54 24.67
CA TRP A 945 29.44 2.18 23.50
C TRP A 945 30.67 3.09 23.36
N ASN A 946 30.48 4.39 23.57
CA ASN A 946 31.52 5.40 23.36
C ASN A 946 32.62 5.30 24.44
N ASN A 947 32.31 4.76 25.62
CA ASN A 947 33.26 4.50 26.71
C ASN A 947 33.62 3.01 26.84
N GLY A 948 33.80 2.32 25.72
CA GLY A 948 34.28 0.93 25.69
C GLY A 948 33.35 -0.07 26.38
N PHE A 949 32.04 0.17 26.31
CA PHE A 949 30.95 -0.60 26.91
C PHE A 949 30.94 -0.61 28.45
N ALA A 950 31.43 0.45 29.09
CA ALA A 950 31.32 0.58 30.54
C ALA A 950 29.84 0.52 30.98
N PRO A 951 29.49 -0.23 32.04
CA PRO A 951 28.11 -0.32 32.53
C PRO A 951 27.65 1.00 33.15
N VAL A 952 26.43 1.42 32.80
CA VAL A 952 25.74 2.61 33.27
C VAL A 952 24.38 2.21 33.83
N GLN A 953 24.19 2.35 35.14
CA GLN A 953 22.89 2.11 35.77
C GLN A 953 21.99 3.32 35.59
N GLY A 954 20.94 3.18 34.78
CA GLY A 954 19.90 4.18 34.65
C GLY A 954 19.05 4.26 35.93
N SER A 955 18.44 5.43 36.16
CA SER A 955 17.68 5.72 37.38
C SER A 955 16.28 6.25 37.12
N GLY A 956 15.80 6.13 35.87
CA GLY A 956 14.52 6.70 35.44
C GLY A 956 14.55 8.23 35.44
N LYS A 957 15.67 8.83 35.04
CA LYS A 957 15.90 10.28 35.10
C LYS A 957 16.75 10.75 33.93
N THR A 958 16.59 12.04 33.62
CA THR A 958 17.50 12.76 32.73
C THR A 958 18.85 12.99 33.40
N ILE A 959 19.92 12.75 32.66
CA ILE A 959 21.31 13.07 33.03
C ILE A 959 21.96 13.85 31.89
N SER A 960 22.91 14.73 32.22
CA SER A 960 23.68 15.46 31.23
C SER A 960 24.99 14.71 30.93
N LEU A 961 25.24 14.45 29.65
CA LEU A 961 26.54 14.00 29.16
C LEU A 961 27.31 15.22 28.67
N GLU A 962 28.53 15.40 29.18
CA GLU A 962 29.43 16.50 28.81
C GLU A 962 30.54 15.99 27.89
N ASP A 963 31.28 16.90 27.27
CA ASP A 963 32.45 16.61 26.42
C ASP A 963 32.12 15.72 25.20
N VAL A 964 30.91 15.85 24.65
CA VAL A 964 30.45 15.16 23.44
C VAL A 964 30.86 15.98 22.21
N ASP A 965 31.98 15.66 21.57
CA ASP A 965 32.45 16.33 20.34
C ASP A 965 31.56 16.05 19.12
N PHE A 966 31.81 16.76 18.00
CA PHE A 966 31.00 16.66 16.76
C PHE A 966 31.14 15.31 16.04
N GLN A 967 32.16 14.54 16.38
CA GLN A 967 32.47 13.20 15.87
C GLN A 967 31.88 12.09 16.74
N THR A 968 31.23 12.46 17.85
CA THR A 968 30.62 11.53 18.80
C THR A 968 29.11 11.69 18.81
N ILE A 969 28.42 10.56 18.72
CA ILE A 969 27.02 10.42 19.07
C ILE A 969 26.91 9.43 20.22
N PRO A 970 26.30 9.82 21.36
CA PRO A 970 26.09 8.93 22.48
C PRO A 970 25.22 7.72 22.10
N ILE A 971 25.76 6.53 22.33
CA ILE A 971 25.13 5.24 22.04
C ILE A 971 25.21 4.38 23.31
N HIS A 972 24.06 3.84 23.73
CA HIS A 972 23.98 2.93 24.87
C HIS A 972 23.33 1.62 24.46
N ILE A 973 23.96 0.50 24.80
CA ILE A 973 23.37 -0.83 24.60
C ILE A 973 22.53 -1.18 25.82
N ARG A 974 21.24 -1.45 25.62
CA ARG A 974 20.34 -1.91 26.68
C ARG A 974 20.75 -3.29 27.19
N GLY A 975 20.81 -3.47 28.51
CA GLY A 975 20.96 -4.79 29.11
C GLY A 975 19.83 -5.74 28.74
N GLY A 976 20.11 -7.03 28.83
CA GLY A 976 19.20 -8.09 28.38
C GLY A 976 19.37 -8.44 26.90
N SER A 977 20.35 -7.86 26.22
CA SER A 977 20.50 -7.93 24.75
C SER A 977 21.77 -8.67 24.33
N ILE A 978 21.70 -9.37 23.20
CA ILE A 978 22.86 -9.92 22.49
C ILE A 978 22.87 -9.36 21.07
N LEU A 979 23.96 -8.70 20.68
CA LEU A 979 24.07 -8.03 19.38
C LEU A 979 25.05 -8.79 18.47
N PRO A 980 24.63 -9.21 17.27
CA PRO A 980 25.54 -9.69 16.23
C PRO A 980 26.14 -8.51 15.47
N LEU A 981 27.41 -8.20 15.72
CA LEU A 981 28.13 -7.13 15.05
C LEU A 981 29.16 -7.70 14.07
N ARG A 982 29.51 -6.98 13.00
CA ARG A 982 30.70 -7.29 12.21
C ARG A 982 31.95 -6.88 12.99
N SER A 983 32.99 -7.71 12.89
CA SER A 983 34.27 -7.50 13.59
C SER A 983 34.96 -6.19 13.19
N GLU A 984 34.74 -5.76 11.95
CA GLU A 984 35.27 -4.52 11.36
C GLU A 984 34.34 -4.03 10.24
N SER A 985 34.44 -2.75 9.89
CA SER A 985 33.74 -2.15 8.75
C SER A 985 34.39 -2.51 7.40
N ALA A 986 33.80 -2.01 6.31
CA ALA A 986 34.32 -2.11 4.95
C ALA A 986 33.83 -0.94 4.07
N ASN A 987 34.39 -0.81 2.87
CA ASN A 987 34.02 0.25 1.93
C ASN A 987 32.68 0.02 1.22
N THR A 988 32.23 -1.23 1.12
CA THR A 988 30.94 -1.62 0.53
C THR A 988 30.29 -2.69 1.40
N THR A 989 28.97 -2.82 1.32
CA THR A 989 28.24 -3.89 2.02
C THR A 989 28.62 -5.29 1.50
N THR A 990 29.06 -5.39 0.24
CA THR A 990 29.57 -6.64 -0.35
C THR A 990 30.84 -7.11 0.34
N GLU A 991 31.81 -6.23 0.60
CA GLU A 991 33.02 -6.58 1.37
C GLU A 991 32.72 -6.75 2.88
N LEU A 992 31.80 -5.96 3.42
CA LEU A 992 31.38 -6.04 4.82
C LEU A 992 30.86 -7.45 5.16
N ARG A 993 30.08 -8.05 4.27
CA ARG A 993 29.47 -9.37 4.48
C ARG A 993 30.48 -10.52 4.55
N LYS A 994 31.75 -10.27 4.17
CA LYS A 994 32.88 -11.20 4.30
C LYS A 994 33.62 -11.07 5.65
N LYS A 995 33.26 -10.08 6.48
CA LYS A 995 33.85 -9.89 7.80
C LYS A 995 33.20 -10.82 8.82
N SER A 996 34.00 -11.41 9.69
CA SER A 996 33.53 -12.28 10.78
C SER A 996 32.66 -11.50 11.77
N PHE A 997 31.95 -12.23 12.63
CA PHE A 997 31.10 -11.66 13.65
C PHE A 997 31.81 -11.47 15.00
N GLN A 998 31.55 -10.34 15.63
CA GLN A 998 31.70 -10.09 17.06
C GLN A 998 30.31 -10.19 17.71
N ILE A 999 30.11 -11.17 18.59
CA ILE A 999 28.87 -11.27 19.37
C ILE A 999 29.05 -10.51 20.69
N VAL A 1000 28.28 -9.45 20.89
CA VAL A 1000 28.30 -8.64 22.12
C VAL A 1000 27.15 -9.09 23.02
N ILE A 1001 27.48 -9.63 24.20
CA ILE A 1001 26.53 -10.07 25.21
C ILE A 1001 26.44 -8.97 26.27
N ALA A 1002 25.27 -8.34 26.39
CA ALA A 1002 24.95 -7.28 27.34
C ALA A 1002 23.94 -7.79 28.38
N PRO A 1003 24.38 -8.44 29.48
CA PRO A 1003 23.47 -8.95 30.51
C PRO A 1003 22.52 -7.89 31.07
N GLY A 1004 21.28 -8.28 31.33
CA GLY A 1004 20.29 -7.47 32.01
C GLY A 1004 20.51 -7.43 33.52
N GLN A 1005 19.63 -6.73 34.22
CA GLN A 1005 19.64 -6.70 35.70
C GLN A 1005 19.41 -8.08 36.32
N ASP A 1006 18.72 -8.97 35.60
CA ASP A 1006 18.50 -10.37 35.96
C ASP A 1006 19.70 -11.28 35.65
N GLY A 1007 20.74 -10.74 35.01
CA GLY A 1007 21.94 -11.45 34.60
C GLY A 1007 21.81 -12.23 33.29
N THR A 1008 20.68 -12.15 32.60
CA THR A 1008 20.42 -12.87 31.34
C THR A 1008 20.50 -11.95 30.13
N ALA A 1009 20.62 -12.49 28.92
CA ALA A 1009 20.48 -11.71 27.70
C ALA A 1009 20.03 -12.59 26.52
N ASN A 1010 19.33 -12.00 25.55
CA ASN A 1010 18.90 -12.67 24.33
C ASN A 1010 19.10 -11.80 23.09
N GLY A 1011 19.18 -12.43 21.92
CA GLY A 1011 19.25 -11.72 20.65
C GLY A 1011 19.04 -12.66 19.47
N THR A 1012 18.91 -12.08 18.28
CA THR A 1012 18.65 -12.80 17.03
C THR A 1012 19.58 -12.33 15.93
N LEU A 1013 19.80 -13.19 14.93
CA LEU A 1013 20.50 -12.88 13.70
C LEU A 1013 19.79 -13.55 12.53
N TYR A 1014 19.31 -12.74 11.60
CA TYR A 1014 18.80 -13.18 10.32
C TYR A 1014 19.87 -13.02 9.24
N LEU A 1015 20.06 -14.07 8.42
CA LEU A 1015 20.97 -14.07 7.28
C LEU A 1015 20.29 -14.69 6.05
N ASP A 1016 20.44 -14.01 4.92
CA ASP A 1016 20.17 -14.51 3.59
C ASP A 1016 21.26 -14.03 2.63
N ASP A 1017 21.07 -14.10 1.32
CA ASP A 1017 22.03 -13.57 0.34
C ASP A 1017 22.09 -12.04 0.27
N GLY A 1018 21.14 -11.33 0.90
CA GLY A 1018 21.04 -9.88 0.94
C GLY A 1018 20.45 -9.24 -0.32
N LEU A 1019 19.99 -10.01 -1.31
CA LEU A 1019 19.57 -9.48 -2.60
C LEU A 1019 18.32 -10.16 -3.16
N SER A 1020 18.24 -11.49 -3.16
CA SER A 1020 17.20 -12.21 -3.90
C SER A 1020 15.81 -11.91 -3.35
N LEU A 1021 14.82 -11.78 -4.23
CA LEU A 1021 13.41 -11.63 -3.87
C LEU A 1021 12.89 -12.89 -3.16
N GLU A 1022 13.21 -14.06 -3.72
CA GLU A 1022 12.95 -15.38 -3.15
C GLU A 1022 14.29 -16.00 -2.76
N GLN A 1023 14.52 -16.21 -1.47
CA GLN A 1023 15.82 -16.67 -0.97
C GLN A 1023 15.91 -18.19 -1.12
N ALA A 1024 16.99 -18.68 -1.74
CA ALA A 1024 17.21 -20.13 -1.87
C ALA A 1024 17.49 -20.79 -0.50
N ALA A 1025 18.06 -20.04 0.44
CA ALA A 1025 18.32 -20.46 1.80
C ALA A 1025 18.39 -19.25 2.73
N THR A 1026 17.95 -19.42 3.96
CA THR A 1026 18.06 -18.41 5.03
C THR A 1026 18.55 -19.08 6.31
N SER A 1027 19.10 -18.27 7.22
CA SER A 1027 19.45 -18.69 8.57
C SER A 1027 18.82 -17.71 9.55
N TYR A 1028 18.12 -18.22 10.56
CA TYR A 1028 17.59 -17.44 11.67
C TYR A 1028 18.10 -18.06 12.96
N ILE A 1029 19.01 -17.33 13.62
CA ILE A 1029 19.82 -17.82 14.73
C ILE A 1029 19.42 -17.05 15.98
N SER A 1030 19.07 -17.78 17.04
CA SER A 1030 18.81 -17.22 18.36
C SER A 1030 20.04 -17.37 19.25
N PHE A 1031 20.34 -16.31 19.99
CA PHE A 1031 21.39 -16.26 20.99
C PHE A 1031 20.78 -16.12 22.38
N THR A 1032 21.35 -16.83 23.35
CA THR A 1032 20.95 -16.73 24.76
C THR A 1032 22.17 -16.68 25.67
N TRP A 1033 22.02 -16.00 26.79
CA TRP A 1033 22.98 -15.95 27.90
C TRP A 1033 22.23 -16.17 29.20
N ASP A 1034 22.61 -17.21 29.95
CA ASP A 1034 21.93 -17.61 31.19
C ASP A 1034 22.63 -17.11 32.48
N GLY A 1035 23.63 -16.23 32.34
CA GLY A 1035 24.50 -15.80 33.44
C GLY A 1035 25.85 -16.52 33.48
N SER A 1036 25.99 -17.64 32.78
CA SER A 1036 27.22 -18.45 32.75
C SER A 1036 27.59 -19.01 31.39
N THR A 1037 26.59 -19.24 30.54
CA THR A 1037 26.74 -19.92 29.25
C THR A 1037 26.07 -19.10 28.16
N PHE A 1038 26.84 -18.81 27.12
CA PHE A 1038 26.33 -18.34 25.84
C PHE A 1038 25.91 -19.56 25.01
N SER A 1039 24.70 -19.53 24.47
CA SER A 1039 24.21 -20.58 23.57
C SER A 1039 23.67 -19.96 22.27
N MET A 1040 23.94 -20.65 21.17
CA MET A 1040 23.47 -20.31 19.83
C MET A 1040 22.69 -21.51 19.29
N SER A 1041 21.47 -21.26 18.80
CA SER A 1041 20.61 -22.29 18.21
C SER A 1041 19.68 -21.70 17.14
N GLY A 1042 19.28 -22.47 16.13
CA GLY A 1042 18.32 -22.00 15.13
C GLY A 1042 18.40 -22.76 13.80
N THR A 1043 18.14 -22.05 12.71
CA THR A 1043 18.32 -22.55 11.35
C THR A 1043 19.63 -22.02 10.75
N TYR A 1044 20.28 -22.83 9.92
CA TYR A 1044 21.63 -22.58 9.40
C TYR A 1044 21.75 -22.89 7.90
N ASP A 1045 20.66 -22.75 7.14
CA ASP A 1045 20.63 -23.21 5.75
C ASP A 1045 21.42 -22.26 4.83
N TYR A 1046 21.53 -20.97 5.20
CA TYR A 1046 22.38 -20.01 4.47
C TYR A 1046 23.84 -20.09 4.94
N GLY A 1047 24.72 -20.50 4.02
CA GLY A 1047 26.16 -20.59 4.25
C GLY A 1047 26.83 -19.21 4.24
N ALA A 1048 26.87 -18.53 5.39
CA ALA A 1048 27.43 -17.18 5.53
C ALA A 1048 28.90 -17.04 5.11
N GLY A 1049 29.66 -18.14 5.07
CA GLY A 1049 31.08 -18.15 4.67
C GLY A 1049 32.02 -17.49 5.69
N VAL A 1050 31.52 -17.14 6.86
CA VAL A 1050 32.22 -16.48 7.97
C VAL A 1050 31.86 -17.15 9.31
N ASP A 1051 32.61 -16.84 10.35
CA ASP A 1051 32.45 -17.36 11.70
C ASP A 1051 32.24 -16.24 12.73
N ILE A 1052 31.94 -16.64 13.97
CA ILE A 1052 32.06 -15.76 15.13
C ILE A 1052 33.51 -15.81 15.59
N SER A 1053 34.24 -14.73 15.34
CA SER A 1053 35.66 -14.59 15.70
C SER A 1053 35.85 -14.11 17.14
N THR A 1054 34.86 -13.41 17.68
CA THR A 1054 34.95 -12.80 19.02
C THR A 1054 33.61 -12.88 19.75
N ILE A 1055 33.66 -13.25 21.03
CA ILE A 1055 32.55 -13.07 21.97
C ILE A 1055 32.96 -12.03 23.01
N THR A 1056 32.17 -10.98 23.15
CA THR A 1056 32.40 -9.87 24.08
C THR A 1056 31.33 -9.89 25.17
N LEU A 1057 31.69 -10.24 26.40
CA LEU A 1057 30.80 -10.21 27.56
C LEU A 1057 30.97 -8.88 28.30
N LEU A 1058 29.87 -8.14 28.46
CA LEU A 1058 29.84 -6.86 29.16
C LEU A 1058 29.49 -7.02 30.65
N GLY A 1059 29.93 -6.07 31.48
CA GLY A 1059 29.54 -6.00 32.90
C GLY A 1059 30.07 -7.13 33.79
N ALA A 1060 31.19 -7.76 33.43
CA ALA A 1060 31.83 -8.79 34.24
C ALA A 1060 32.61 -8.16 35.42
N ASN A 1061 32.35 -8.59 36.66
CA ASN A 1061 33.05 -8.03 37.83
C ASN A 1061 34.52 -8.44 37.92
N SER A 1062 34.88 -9.59 37.34
CA SER A 1062 36.21 -10.18 37.40
C SER A 1062 36.53 -10.95 36.12
N GLN A 1063 37.82 -11.20 35.90
CA GLN A 1063 38.26 -12.11 34.84
C GLN A 1063 37.67 -13.51 35.08
N PRO A 1064 37.09 -14.16 34.05
CA PRO A 1064 36.60 -15.53 34.17
C PRO A 1064 37.75 -16.48 34.52
N GLN A 1065 37.48 -17.49 35.36
CA GLN A 1065 38.48 -18.50 35.72
C GLN A 1065 38.87 -19.39 34.53
N SER A 1066 37.92 -19.63 33.64
CA SER A 1066 38.10 -20.36 32.38
C SER A 1066 36.98 -19.98 31.42
N VAL A 1067 37.24 -19.97 30.12
CA VAL A 1067 36.19 -19.89 29.10
C VAL A 1067 36.34 -21.12 28.22
N ARG A 1068 35.24 -21.87 27.99
CA ARG A 1068 35.29 -23.14 27.28
C ARG A 1068 34.22 -23.26 26.20
N SER A 1069 34.59 -23.80 25.05
CA SER A 1069 33.64 -24.24 24.03
C SER A 1069 33.91 -25.70 23.68
N ASN A 1070 32.87 -26.56 23.72
CA ASN A 1070 32.98 -28.00 23.46
C ASN A 1070 34.11 -28.71 24.23
N GLY A 1071 34.40 -28.25 25.45
CA GLY A 1071 35.45 -28.81 26.31
C GLY A 1071 36.88 -28.30 26.07
N ALA A 1072 37.11 -27.43 25.08
CA ALA A 1072 38.38 -26.76 24.84
C ALA A 1072 38.43 -25.38 25.51
N ASP A 1073 39.57 -25.02 26.11
CA ASP A 1073 39.78 -23.69 26.70
C ASP A 1073 40.02 -22.63 25.60
N LEU A 1074 39.36 -21.48 25.73
CA LEU A 1074 39.48 -20.32 24.84
C LEU A 1074 40.30 -19.20 25.52
N SER A 1075 40.99 -18.40 24.70
CA SER A 1075 41.72 -17.22 25.16
C SER A 1075 40.75 -16.10 25.51
N ALA A 1076 40.91 -15.49 26.68
CA ALA A 1076 40.07 -14.39 27.15
C ALA A 1076 40.91 -13.28 27.78
N THR A 1077 40.58 -12.04 27.44
CA THR A 1077 41.15 -10.82 28.04
C THR A 1077 40.08 -10.07 28.83
N TYR A 1078 40.45 -9.47 29.95
CA TYR A 1078 39.53 -8.71 30.81
C TYR A 1078 40.02 -7.28 31.02
N ASN A 1079 39.17 -6.31 30.72
CA ASN A 1079 39.39 -4.91 31.05
C ASN A 1079 38.65 -4.58 32.35
N SER A 1080 39.41 -4.39 33.44
CA SER A 1080 38.85 -4.11 34.76
C SER A 1080 38.18 -2.74 34.89
N THR A 1081 38.49 -1.80 34.00
CA THR A 1081 37.94 -0.45 33.98
C THR A 1081 36.56 -0.45 33.33
N THR A 1082 36.44 -1.01 32.13
CA THR A 1082 35.16 -1.08 31.40
C THR A 1082 34.31 -2.29 31.78
N LYS A 1083 34.85 -3.24 32.56
CA LYS A 1083 34.19 -4.50 32.94
C LYS A 1083 33.88 -5.41 31.74
N VAL A 1084 34.70 -5.35 30.70
CA VAL A 1084 34.52 -6.11 29.45
C VAL A 1084 35.46 -7.30 29.39
N VAL A 1085 34.92 -8.47 29.02
CA VAL A 1085 35.69 -9.66 28.69
C VAL A 1085 35.60 -9.90 27.19
N ASN A 1086 36.75 -9.97 26.51
CA ASN A 1086 36.82 -10.37 25.10
C ASN A 1086 37.40 -11.78 24.99
N VAL A 1087 36.67 -12.67 24.33
CA VAL A 1087 37.03 -14.06 24.10
C VAL A 1087 37.31 -14.24 22.62
N GLU A 1088 38.50 -14.71 22.29
CA GLU A 1088 38.82 -15.15 20.92
C GLU A 1088 38.10 -16.48 20.66
N ALA A 1089 37.25 -16.49 19.66
CA ALA A 1089 36.42 -17.62 19.27
C ALA A 1089 36.62 -17.92 17.78
N ASN A 1090 36.26 -19.12 17.35
CA ASN A 1090 36.16 -19.47 15.93
C ASN A 1090 34.95 -20.40 15.80
N ILE A 1091 33.76 -19.85 16.09
CA ILE A 1091 32.52 -20.64 16.13
C ILE A 1091 31.83 -20.54 14.77
N PRO A 1092 31.71 -21.65 14.02
CA PRO A 1092 31.06 -21.62 12.72
C PRO A 1092 29.56 -21.33 12.84
N LEU A 1093 29.01 -20.55 11.90
CA LEU A 1093 27.57 -20.33 11.75
C LEU A 1093 26.88 -21.47 10.98
N SER A 1094 27.17 -22.71 11.34
CA SER A 1094 26.68 -23.91 10.63
C SER A 1094 25.92 -24.90 11.53
N GLY A 1095 25.71 -24.54 12.79
CA GLY A 1095 25.00 -25.37 13.75
C GLY A 1095 25.08 -24.80 15.16
N ASP A 1096 24.35 -25.42 16.07
CA ASP A 1096 24.28 -25.01 17.47
C ASP A 1096 25.67 -25.00 18.14
N ALA A 1097 25.88 -24.04 19.03
CA ALA A 1097 27.13 -23.91 19.78
C ALA A 1097 26.90 -23.37 21.18
N THR A 1098 27.80 -23.73 22.10
CA THR A 1098 27.80 -23.21 23.47
C THR A 1098 29.19 -22.77 23.91
N VAL A 1099 29.26 -21.69 24.68
CA VAL A 1099 30.49 -21.20 25.33
C VAL A 1099 30.20 -20.93 26.80
N SER A 1100 30.85 -21.67 27.70
CA SER A 1100 30.68 -21.55 29.15
C SER A 1100 31.81 -20.75 29.79
N PHE A 1101 31.45 -19.90 30.76
CA PHE A 1101 32.34 -19.03 31.51
C PHE A 1101 32.40 -19.48 32.97
N GLY A 1102 33.60 -19.77 33.47
CA GLY A 1102 33.84 -20.22 34.84
C GLY A 1102 33.81 -19.05 35.84
N GLN A 1103 32.88 -19.08 36.79
CA GLN A 1103 32.69 -18.10 37.87
C GLN A 1103 32.80 -16.64 37.41
N VAL A 1104 31.80 -16.18 36.66
CA VAL A 1104 31.61 -14.76 36.36
C VAL A 1104 30.38 -14.28 37.11
N SER A 1105 30.52 -13.24 37.93
CA SER A 1105 29.35 -12.54 38.49
C SER A 1105 29.06 -11.31 37.64
N ALA A 1106 27.78 -11.16 37.25
CA ALA A 1106 27.30 -9.96 36.60
C ALA A 1106 27.34 -8.77 37.56
N PHE A 1107 27.55 -7.57 37.01
CA PHE A 1107 27.45 -6.33 37.78
C PHE A 1107 26.01 -6.15 38.31
N THR A 1108 25.83 -6.25 39.63
CA THR A 1108 24.56 -5.92 40.30
C THR A 1108 24.69 -4.51 40.87
N GLY A 1109 24.12 -3.52 40.20
CA GLY A 1109 24.20 -2.12 40.61
C GLY A 1109 23.55 -1.87 41.98
N THR A 1110 24.33 -1.87 43.06
CA THR A 1110 23.91 -1.20 44.30
C THR A 1110 24.29 0.27 44.20
N ALA A 1111 23.30 1.15 44.36
CA ALA A 1111 23.47 2.61 44.36
C ALA A 1111 24.59 3.04 45.33
N SER A 1112 25.76 3.33 44.77
CA SER A 1112 26.85 4.01 45.42
C SER A 1112 26.94 5.39 44.77
N SER A 1113 26.58 6.41 45.54
CA SER A 1113 26.75 7.82 45.21
C SER A 1113 28.21 8.12 44.84
N ALA A 1114 28.52 8.17 43.55
CA ALA A 1114 29.78 8.68 43.04
C ALA A 1114 29.55 9.36 41.69
N VAL A 1115 28.77 10.45 41.70
CA VAL A 1115 28.88 11.48 40.66
C VAL A 1115 30.05 12.38 41.06
N SER A 1116 30.90 12.69 40.08
CA SER A 1116 32.14 13.48 40.15
C SER A 1116 33.40 12.72 40.61
N SER A 1117 34.22 12.30 39.64
CA SER A 1117 35.69 12.42 39.68
C SER A 1117 36.35 11.86 38.42
N ASN A 1118 36.21 12.57 37.29
CA ASN A 1118 37.08 12.38 36.11
C ASN A 1118 37.80 13.66 35.67
N ALA A 1119 38.02 14.60 36.60
CA ALA A 1119 38.89 15.77 36.39
C ALA A 1119 40.34 15.56 36.88
N LEU A 1120 40.75 14.34 37.23
CA LEU A 1120 42.03 14.06 37.90
C LEU A 1120 42.76 12.86 37.31
N LEU A 1121 42.79 12.71 35.97
CA LEU A 1121 43.74 11.81 35.30
C LEU A 1121 44.43 12.41 34.07
N LEU A 1122 44.38 13.73 33.89
CA LEU A 1122 45.14 14.49 32.88
C LEU A 1122 46.30 15.33 33.48
N ALA A 1123 46.60 15.15 34.78
CA ALA A 1123 47.65 15.90 35.48
C ALA A 1123 48.98 15.13 35.70
N SER A 1124 49.13 13.89 35.21
CA SER A 1124 50.36 13.10 35.41
C SER A 1124 51.13 12.72 34.15
N VAL A 1125 50.74 13.19 32.96
CA VAL A 1125 51.50 12.99 31.71
C VAL A 1125 52.13 14.29 31.18
N ALA A 1126 51.80 15.45 31.76
CA ALA A 1126 52.39 16.75 31.44
C ALA A 1126 53.62 17.14 32.30
N ALA A 1127 54.22 16.20 33.05
CA ALA A 1127 55.36 16.45 33.94
C ALA A 1127 56.67 15.74 33.53
N SER A 1128 56.80 15.29 32.28
CA SER A 1128 58.05 14.67 31.78
C SER A 1128 58.56 15.22 30.44
N VAL A 1129 58.03 16.34 29.95
CA VAL A 1129 58.53 17.02 28.74
C VAL A 1129 58.77 18.53 28.97
N MET A 1130 59.27 18.90 30.16
CA MET A 1130 59.85 20.23 30.41
C MET A 1130 61.15 20.10 31.20
N CYS A 1131 62.14 19.47 30.57
CA CYS A 1131 63.56 19.66 30.86
C CYS A 1131 64.32 19.39 29.56
N LEU A 1132 64.43 20.42 28.72
CA LEU A 1132 65.52 20.69 27.76
C LEU A 1132 64.99 21.59 26.64
N SER A 1133 65.19 22.90 26.78
CA SER A 1133 65.90 23.73 25.79
C SER A 1133 65.55 25.21 26.02
N GLY A 1134 66.45 25.88 26.74
CA GLY A 1134 66.63 27.31 26.56
C GLY A 1134 67.43 27.59 25.29
N PHE A 1135 67.31 28.84 24.84
CA PHE A 1135 68.06 29.52 23.78
C PHE A 1135 67.64 29.28 22.33
N TRP A 1136 67.18 30.40 21.75
CA TRP A 1136 66.87 30.75 20.35
C TRP A 1136 65.45 30.48 19.86
#